data_AF-A0A8H6LYW5-F1
#
_entry.id   AF-A0A8H6LYW5-F1
#
_cell.length_a   1.000
_cell.length_b   1.000
_cell.length_c   1.000
_cell.angle_alpha   90.00
_cell.angle_beta   90.00
_cell.angle_gamma   90.00
#
_symmetry.space_group_name_H-M   'P 1'
#
loop_
_entity.id
_entity.type
_entity.pdbx_description
1 polymer ?
#
loop_
_entity_poly.entity_id
_entity_poly.type
_entity_poly.pdbx_seq_one_letter_code
_entity_poly.pdbx_strand_id
1 'polypeptide(L)'
;MRKQLDPRIPILINNNVKKNHRSFIVLVGDKGRDQIVNLHFLLSQARVSARPSVLWCYKKELGFTTHRKKREAKIKREVKKGMREPNEQNPFEIFVTVTDIRYTYYKESDKILGHTYGMLVLQDFEALTPNLLARTIETVEGGGLVVLLLKTMSSLKQLYTMTMDVHARYRTSAHDSVVARFNERFILSLGACADCLVLDDELNVLPISKGKDIAPIEGREGEGKGKAALKELQESLADTKPAGDLVKLAKTTDQAQAILTFIEAIAEKTLSSTVTLTAARGRGKSAALGLAIAAALAHGYSNIFVTSPTPENLKTVFEFVFKGMDGLGYEEHLDYDIVQSTNPEFGKAIVRVNVFKSHRQTIQYIQPEDAHVLGQAELVVIDEAAAIPLPLVRNLIGPYLVFMASTINGYEGTGRSLSLKLIQQLRESTRPSLTKSSSNDPSTSTSTSTAVNAKKSAALAGAPAKARSLREIKLETPIRYSPGDTIEKWLNSLLCLDATVIPRSLSSLGGGMAHPSQCELYAVNRDTLFSFHPATEVFLQRMMGLYVASHYKNQPNDLQMLSDAPAHQLFVLEGQETHLPEPLVVSPSSSSRNELSALFHRCFILRPPPLLTPTRSRTVCPLHVEAGGRTLLTTTGTLRYYDYGDGDDDLRLFPMRARTTRGMSWWYGEMARVRNDTARPNGAEWEGG
;
A
#
# COMPACT_ATOMS: atom_id res chain seq x y z
N MET A 1 15.24 -1.90 -45.85
CA MET A 1 16.07 -3.09 -45.57
C MET A 1 15.31 -3.95 -44.56
N ARG A 2 14.99 -5.21 -44.87
CA ARG A 2 14.31 -6.10 -43.90
C ARG A 2 15.37 -6.72 -43.00
N LYS A 3 15.44 -6.28 -41.75
CA LYS A 3 16.36 -6.81 -40.73
C LYS A 3 15.67 -7.94 -39.98
N GLN A 4 16.39 -9.03 -39.74
CA GLN A 4 15.88 -10.13 -38.92
C GLN A 4 15.81 -9.67 -37.46
N LEU A 5 14.66 -9.86 -36.83
CA LEU A 5 14.46 -9.55 -35.42
C LEU A 5 15.25 -10.51 -34.54
N ASP A 6 15.84 -10.01 -33.45
CA ASP A 6 16.50 -10.85 -32.45
C ASP A 6 15.48 -11.86 -31.86
N PRO A 7 15.75 -13.19 -31.90
CA PRO A 7 14.83 -14.22 -31.44
C PRO A 7 14.49 -14.10 -29.93
N ARG A 8 15.31 -13.41 -29.14
CA ARG A 8 15.06 -13.23 -27.69
C ARG A 8 13.74 -12.52 -27.39
N ILE A 9 13.34 -11.55 -28.21
CA ILE A 9 12.12 -10.76 -28.01
C ILE A 9 10.87 -11.64 -28.10
N PRO A 10 10.60 -12.35 -29.22
CA PRO A 10 9.43 -13.22 -29.31
C PRO A 10 9.50 -14.40 -28.32
N ILE A 11 10.69 -14.93 -28.01
CA ILE A 11 10.84 -16.00 -27.01
C ILE A 11 10.40 -15.51 -25.62
N LEU A 12 10.85 -14.32 -25.19
CA LEU A 12 10.42 -13.73 -23.91
C LEU A 12 8.90 -13.58 -23.84
N ILE A 13 8.30 -12.97 -24.88
CA ILE A 13 6.86 -12.73 -24.92
C ILE A 13 6.09 -14.06 -24.88
N ASN A 14 6.49 -15.05 -25.67
CA ASN A 14 5.84 -16.36 -25.71
C ASN A 14 5.96 -17.11 -24.38
N ASN A 15 7.14 -17.07 -23.73
CA ASN A 15 7.36 -17.70 -22.43
C ASN A 15 6.47 -17.08 -21.35
N ASN A 16 6.38 -15.75 -21.33
CA ASN A 16 5.60 -15.03 -20.33
C ASN A 16 4.09 -15.14 -20.57
N VAL A 17 3.64 -15.23 -21.82
CA VAL A 17 2.25 -15.59 -22.16
C VAL A 17 1.94 -17.02 -21.73
N LYS A 18 2.85 -17.99 -21.91
CA LYS A 18 2.64 -19.39 -21.45
C LYS A 18 2.58 -19.51 -19.92
N LYS A 19 3.36 -18.72 -19.20
CA LYS A 19 3.38 -18.67 -17.73
C LYS A 19 2.29 -17.77 -17.11
N ASN A 20 1.62 -16.95 -17.92
CA ASN A 20 0.87 -15.76 -17.49
C ASN A 20 1.67 -14.83 -16.55
N HIS A 21 2.95 -14.62 -16.86
CA HIS A 21 3.81 -13.63 -16.21
C HIS A 21 3.82 -12.36 -17.05
N ARG A 22 4.15 -11.21 -16.46
CA ARG A 22 4.27 -9.96 -17.21
C ARG A 22 5.67 -9.86 -17.83
N SER A 23 5.78 -9.12 -18.94
CA SER A 23 7.06 -8.79 -19.58
C SER A 23 7.37 -7.29 -19.45
N PHE A 24 8.63 -6.93 -19.26
CA PHE A 24 9.08 -5.53 -19.19
C PHE A 24 10.04 -5.25 -20.35
N ILE A 25 9.73 -4.25 -21.17
CA ILE A 25 10.60 -3.80 -22.27
C ILE A 25 10.90 -2.32 -22.12
N VAL A 26 12.18 -1.97 -22.16
CA VAL A 26 12.66 -0.58 -22.21
C VAL A 26 13.11 -0.29 -23.63
N LEU A 27 12.47 0.66 -24.29
CA LEU A 27 12.87 1.12 -25.63
C LEU A 27 13.70 2.39 -25.48
N VAL A 28 14.95 2.36 -25.92
CA VAL A 28 15.87 3.50 -25.94
C VAL A 28 15.94 4.05 -27.35
N GLY A 29 15.38 5.24 -27.56
CA GLY A 29 15.12 5.68 -28.91
C GLY A 29 14.16 6.85 -29.10
N ASP A 30 14.37 7.61 -30.17
CA ASP A 30 13.49 8.71 -30.56
C ASP A 30 12.32 8.19 -31.41
N LYS A 31 12.52 7.05 -32.09
CA LYS A 31 11.51 6.35 -32.90
C LYS A 31 10.86 5.19 -32.15
N GLY A 32 11.02 5.11 -30.83
CA GLY A 32 10.41 4.06 -30.00
C GLY A 32 8.88 3.95 -30.14
N ARG A 33 8.19 5.02 -30.56
CA ARG A 33 6.73 5.01 -30.81
C ARG A 33 6.33 4.08 -31.95
N ASP A 34 7.10 4.04 -33.02
CA ASP A 34 6.81 3.19 -34.17
C ASP A 34 7.03 1.71 -33.81
N GLN A 35 8.00 1.44 -32.93
CA GLN A 35 8.31 0.09 -32.46
C GLN A 35 7.25 -0.50 -31.53
N ILE A 36 6.45 0.33 -30.85
CA ILE A 36 5.31 -0.13 -30.05
C ILE A 36 4.33 -0.94 -30.91
N VAL A 37 4.16 -0.58 -32.18
CA VAL A 37 3.27 -1.30 -33.11
C VAL A 37 3.77 -2.71 -33.34
N ASN A 38 5.07 -2.87 -33.54
CA ASN A 38 5.71 -4.18 -33.75
C ASN A 38 5.60 -5.05 -32.49
N LEU A 39 5.85 -4.47 -31.31
CA LEU A 39 5.68 -5.19 -30.04
C LEU A 39 4.24 -5.61 -29.79
N HIS A 40 3.26 -4.73 -30.06
CA HIS A 40 1.85 -5.05 -29.94
C HIS A 40 1.43 -6.17 -30.91
N PHE A 41 1.97 -6.15 -32.13
CA PHE A 41 1.73 -7.21 -33.12
C PHE A 41 2.29 -8.56 -32.63
N LEU A 42 3.53 -8.59 -32.14
CA LEU A 42 4.14 -9.80 -31.57
C LEU A 42 3.34 -10.34 -30.36
N LEU A 43 2.89 -9.45 -29.48
CA LEU A 43 2.04 -9.82 -28.35
C LEU A 43 0.70 -10.41 -28.80
N SER A 44 0.10 -9.82 -29.83
CA SER A 44 -1.16 -10.30 -30.41
C SER A 44 -1.00 -11.65 -31.11
N GLN A 45 0.17 -11.94 -31.67
CA GLN A 45 0.48 -13.26 -32.25
C GLN A 45 0.73 -14.33 -31.18
N ALA A 46 1.39 -13.95 -30.08
CA ALA A 46 1.68 -14.86 -28.98
C ALA A 46 0.41 -15.28 -28.20
N ARG A 47 -0.59 -14.39 -28.14
CA ARG A 47 -1.86 -14.63 -27.45
C ARG A 47 -2.89 -15.27 -28.38
N VAL A 48 -3.50 -16.35 -27.91
CA VAL A 48 -4.62 -17.03 -28.60
C VAL A 48 -5.98 -16.32 -28.36
N SER A 49 -6.02 -15.38 -27.41
CA SER A 49 -7.23 -14.64 -27.02
C SER A 49 -7.44 -13.36 -27.84
N ALA A 50 -8.48 -12.59 -27.51
CA ALA A 50 -8.77 -11.28 -28.08
C ALA A 50 -7.56 -10.32 -28.03
N ARG A 51 -7.52 -9.37 -28.97
CA ARG A 51 -6.46 -8.35 -29.04
C ARG A 51 -6.35 -7.59 -27.71
N PRO A 52 -5.12 -7.41 -27.18
CA PRO A 52 -4.93 -6.75 -25.89
C PRO A 52 -5.34 -5.27 -25.96
N SER A 53 -6.02 -4.80 -24.92
CA SER A 53 -6.26 -3.36 -24.72
C SER A 53 -4.97 -2.67 -24.30
N VAL A 54 -4.79 -1.42 -24.73
CA VAL A 54 -3.56 -0.65 -24.50
C VAL A 54 -3.86 0.53 -23.57
N LEU A 55 -3.07 0.68 -22.52
CA LEU A 55 -3.04 1.86 -21.67
C LEU A 55 -1.84 2.74 -22.06
N TRP A 56 -2.11 3.96 -22.53
CA TRP A 56 -1.08 4.94 -22.87
C TRP A 56 -1.04 6.06 -21.83
N CYS A 57 0.04 6.10 -21.05
CA CYS A 57 0.26 7.11 -20.03
C CYS A 57 1.30 8.14 -20.49
N TYR A 58 0.95 9.42 -20.32
CA TYR A 58 1.77 10.55 -20.77
C TYR A 58 1.59 11.77 -19.86
N LYS A 59 2.55 12.70 -19.90
CA LYS A 59 2.58 13.90 -19.06
C LYS A 59 1.76 15.05 -19.64
N LYS A 60 2.11 15.50 -20.85
CA LYS A 60 1.50 16.67 -21.51
C LYS A 60 1.29 16.46 -23.01
N GLU A 61 2.30 15.99 -23.73
CA GLU A 61 2.26 15.93 -25.20
C GLU A 61 2.43 14.51 -25.73
N LEU A 62 1.44 14.04 -26.49
CA LEU A 62 1.50 12.76 -27.22
C LEU A 62 2.22 12.86 -28.57
N GLY A 63 2.43 14.07 -29.11
CA GLY A 63 2.93 14.28 -30.48
C GLY A 63 1.95 13.89 -31.59
N PHE A 64 0.75 13.39 -31.26
CA PHE A 64 -0.36 13.14 -32.18
C PHE A 64 -1.70 13.45 -31.51
N THR A 65 -2.75 13.67 -32.30
CA THR A 65 -4.10 13.93 -31.77
C THR A 65 -4.81 12.61 -31.47
N THR A 66 -5.40 12.49 -30.28
CA THR A 66 -6.23 11.34 -29.87
C THR A 66 -7.58 11.31 -30.60
N HIS A 67 -8.07 12.46 -31.08
CA HIS A 67 -9.36 12.55 -31.77
C HIS A 67 -9.28 12.03 -33.21
N ARG A 68 -9.92 10.89 -33.45
CA ARG A 68 -10.01 10.23 -34.76
C ARG A 68 -10.41 11.19 -35.89
N LYS A 69 -11.49 11.96 -35.70
CA LYS A 69 -11.98 12.94 -36.70
C LYS A 69 -10.96 14.02 -37.04
N LYS A 70 -10.27 14.57 -36.03
CA LYS A 70 -9.23 15.60 -36.25
C LYS A 70 -8.04 15.03 -37.02
N ARG A 71 -7.71 13.75 -36.77
CA ARG A 71 -6.62 13.05 -37.47
C ARG A 71 -6.98 12.76 -38.92
N GLU A 72 -8.16 12.20 -39.19
CA GLU A 72 -8.64 11.96 -40.56
C GLU A 72 -8.70 13.26 -41.37
N ALA A 73 -9.13 14.37 -40.74
CA ALA A 73 -9.09 15.69 -41.37
C ALA A 73 -7.66 16.18 -41.67
N LYS A 74 -6.70 15.91 -40.77
CA LYS A 74 -5.28 16.22 -40.99
C LYS A 74 -4.71 15.41 -42.16
N ILE A 75 -4.95 14.10 -42.18
CA ILE A 75 -4.49 13.20 -43.27
C ILE A 75 -5.11 13.63 -44.61
N LYS A 76 -6.42 13.89 -44.65
CA LYS A 76 -7.09 14.39 -45.87
C LYS A 76 -6.52 15.72 -46.37
N ARG A 77 -6.13 16.62 -45.45
CA ARG A 77 -5.45 17.88 -45.82
C ARG A 77 -4.05 17.64 -46.37
N GLU A 78 -3.30 16.70 -45.81
CA GLU A 78 -1.95 16.35 -46.28
C GLU A 78 -1.99 15.68 -47.66
N VAL A 79 -2.96 14.78 -47.90
CA VAL A 79 -3.24 14.20 -49.22
C VAL A 79 -3.66 15.29 -50.22
N LYS A 80 -4.55 16.20 -49.83
CA LYS A 80 -4.96 17.33 -50.69
C LYS A 80 -3.80 18.28 -51.03
N LYS A 81 -2.82 18.41 -50.14
CA LYS A 81 -1.59 19.20 -50.35
C LYS A 81 -0.52 18.46 -51.18
N GLY A 82 -0.74 17.19 -51.54
CA GLY A 82 0.23 16.37 -52.27
C GLY A 82 1.45 15.96 -51.44
N MET A 83 1.40 16.06 -50.10
CA MET A 83 2.51 15.66 -49.22
C MET A 83 2.51 14.15 -48.91
N ARG A 84 1.41 13.45 -49.17
CA ARG A 84 1.21 12.01 -48.91
C ARG A 84 0.42 11.39 -50.06
N GLU A 85 0.72 10.14 -50.40
CA GLU A 85 -0.10 9.41 -51.35
C GLU A 85 -1.46 9.02 -50.73
N PRO A 86 -2.55 8.93 -51.53
CA PRO A 86 -3.90 8.66 -51.02
C PRO A 86 -4.06 7.35 -50.22
N ASN A 87 -3.17 6.37 -50.44
CA ASN A 87 -3.23 5.04 -49.83
C ASN A 87 -2.05 4.73 -48.87
N GLU A 88 -1.12 5.66 -48.68
CA GLU A 88 0.00 5.45 -47.77
C GLU A 88 -0.43 5.69 -46.32
N GLN A 89 -0.49 4.62 -45.54
CA GLN A 89 -0.80 4.69 -44.11
C GLN A 89 0.39 4.21 -43.29
N ASN A 90 0.84 5.05 -42.36
CA ASN A 90 1.87 4.66 -41.41
C ASN A 90 1.33 3.53 -40.50
N PRO A 91 2.14 2.48 -40.22
CA PRO A 91 1.74 1.40 -39.31
C PRO A 91 1.24 1.90 -37.94
N PHE A 92 1.84 2.97 -37.44
CA PHE A 92 1.41 3.63 -36.20
C PHE A 92 0.02 4.27 -36.29
N GLU A 93 -0.33 4.87 -37.43
CA GLU A 93 -1.66 5.46 -37.62
C GLU A 93 -2.76 4.40 -37.70
N ILE A 94 -2.46 3.26 -38.34
CA ILE A 94 -3.32 2.07 -38.37
C ILE A 94 -3.51 1.54 -36.95
N PHE A 95 -2.41 1.34 -36.22
CA PHE A 95 -2.43 0.87 -34.84
C PHE A 95 -3.40 1.69 -33.99
N VAL A 96 -3.21 3.01 -33.93
CA VAL A 96 -4.02 3.87 -33.07
C VAL A 96 -5.50 3.92 -33.51
N THR A 97 -5.82 3.63 -34.76
CA THR A 97 -7.21 3.65 -35.27
C THR A 97 -7.93 2.32 -35.00
N VAL A 98 -7.19 1.22 -35.01
CA VAL A 98 -7.73 -0.14 -34.92
C VAL A 98 -7.75 -0.66 -33.49
N THR A 99 -6.78 -0.27 -32.66
CA THR A 99 -6.67 -0.79 -31.29
C THR A 99 -7.45 0.06 -30.30
N ASP A 100 -7.97 -0.58 -29.26
CA ASP A 100 -8.60 0.11 -28.14
C ASP A 100 -7.51 0.64 -27.20
N ILE A 101 -7.23 1.95 -27.32
CA ILE A 101 -6.22 2.65 -26.53
C ILE A 101 -6.91 3.61 -25.56
N ARG A 102 -6.70 3.40 -24.26
CA ARG A 102 -7.06 4.38 -23.24
C ARG A 102 -5.89 5.34 -23.01
N TYR A 103 -6.14 6.62 -23.25
CA TYR A 103 -5.20 7.69 -22.98
C TYR A 103 -5.44 8.26 -21.59
N THR A 104 -4.41 8.27 -20.74
CA THR A 104 -4.50 8.77 -19.37
C THR A 104 -3.32 9.67 -19.04
N TYR A 105 -3.61 10.84 -18.47
CA TYR A 105 -2.56 11.69 -17.91
C TYR A 105 -1.98 11.06 -16.65
N TYR A 106 -0.67 11.22 -16.39
CA TYR A 106 -0.08 10.75 -15.13
C TYR A 106 -0.81 11.27 -13.88
N LYS A 107 -1.31 12.51 -13.93
CA LYS A 107 -2.11 13.11 -12.84
C LYS A 107 -3.44 12.40 -12.58
N GLU A 108 -3.99 11.71 -13.57
CA GLU A 108 -5.28 11.02 -13.50
C GLU A 108 -5.11 9.49 -13.38
N SER A 109 -3.95 9.04 -12.90
CA SER A 109 -3.66 7.62 -12.69
C SER A 109 -4.56 6.93 -11.67
N ASP A 110 -5.34 7.66 -10.87
CA ASP A 110 -6.35 7.07 -9.98
C ASP A 110 -7.55 6.52 -10.76
N LYS A 111 -7.86 7.04 -11.95
CA LYS A 111 -9.04 6.63 -12.75
C LYS A 111 -8.86 5.30 -13.49
N ILE A 112 -7.63 4.77 -13.54
CA ILE A 112 -7.34 3.46 -14.15
C ILE A 112 -7.46 2.32 -13.13
N LEU A 113 -7.67 2.64 -11.86
CA LEU A 113 -7.90 1.65 -10.82
C LEU A 113 -9.20 0.88 -11.11
N GLY A 114 -9.20 -0.41 -10.76
CA GLY A 114 -10.30 -1.33 -11.10
C GLY A 114 -10.26 -1.87 -12.54
N HIS A 115 -9.59 -1.21 -13.47
CA HIS A 115 -9.43 -1.71 -14.84
C HIS A 115 -8.19 -2.59 -15.01
N THR A 116 -8.18 -3.39 -16.08
CA THR A 116 -7.09 -4.30 -16.45
C THR A 116 -6.76 -4.10 -17.93
N TYR A 117 -5.47 -4.06 -18.26
CA TYR A 117 -4.95 -3.83 -19.60
C TYR A 117 -3.97 -4.93 -20.04
N GLY A 118 -3.91 -5.21 -21.34
CA GLY A 118 -2.97 -6.18 -21.90
C GLY A 118 -1.59 -5.59 -22.20
N MET A 119 -1.53 -4.29 -22.53
CA MET A 119 -0.29 -3.57 -22.79
C MET A 119 -0.29 -2.20 -22.11
N LEU A 120 0.83 -1.83 -21.51
CA LEU A 120 1.05 -0.51 -20.90
C LEU A 120 2.20 0.20 -21.63
N VAL A 121 1.98 1.45 -22.01
CA VAL A 121 3.01 2.34 -22.58
C VAL A 121 3.23 3.52 -21.65
N LEU A 122 4.44 3.62 -21.11
CA LEU A 122 4.91 4.75 -20.33
C LEU A 122 5.80 5.64 -21.20
N GLN A 123 5.31 6.82 -21.55
CA GLN A 123 5.99 7.69 -22.51
C GLN A 123 7.12 8.53 -21.91
N ASP A 124 6.90 9.15 -20.75
CA ASP A 124 7.82 10.15 -20.20
C ASP A 124 8.47 9.63 -18.90
N PHE A 125 9.72 9.15 -18.99
CA PHE A 125 10.46 8.65 -17.82
C PHE A 125 10.68 9.72 -16.72
N GLU A 126 10.91 10.98 -17.11
CA GLU A 126 11.15 12.12 -16.20
C GLU A 126 10.01 12.36 -15.19
N ALA A 127 8.81 11.96 -15.54
CA ALA A 127 7.59 12.19 -14.76
C ALA A 127 7.18 10.97 -13.92
N LEU A 128 7.86 9.84 -14.04
CA LEU A 128 7.48 8.59 -13.38
C LEU A 128 7.82 8.62 -11.90
N THR A 129 6.82 8.76 -11.05
CA THR A 129 6.99 8.59 -9.61
C THR A 129 6.80 7.12 -9.21
N PRO A 130 7.36 6.66 -8.09
CA PRO A 130 7.14 5.31 -7.54
C PRO A 130 5.67 4.90 -7.46
N ASN A 131 4.80 5.82 -7.01
CA ASN A 131 3.36 5.57 -6.92
C ASN A 131 2.72 5.36 -8.29
N LEU A 132 3.12 6.15 -9.31
CA LEU A 132 2.63 5.97 -10.68
C LEU A 132 3.05 4.62 -11.25
N LEU A 133 4.32 4.23 -11.07
CA LEU A 133 4.84 2.93 -11.47
C LEU A 133 4.01 1.80 -10.86
N ALA A 134 3.79 1.85 -9.54
CA ALA A 134 3.00 0.85 -8.82
C ALA A 134 1.57 0.74 -9.38
N ARG A 135 0.88 1.87 -9.53
CA ARG A 135 -0.48 1.94 -10.09
C ARG A 135 -0.56 1.36 -11.50
N THR A 136 0.34 1.78 -12.39
CA THR A 136 0.26 1.39 -13.80
C THR A 136 0.65 -0.07 -14.01
N ILE A 137 1.73 -0.54 -13.40
CA ILE A 137 2.25 -1.90 -13.60
C ILE A 137 1.24 -2.93 -13.05
N GLU A 138 0.59 -2.64 -11.92
CA GLU A 138 -0.45 -3.51 -11.36
C GLU A 138 -1.68 -3.67 -12.25
N THR A 139 -2.00 -2.70 -13.10
CA THR A 139 -3.16 -2.81 -14.02
C THR A 139 -2.92 -3.76 -15.19
N VAL A 140 -1.68 -4.20 -15.41
CA VAL A 140 -1.34 -5.12 -16.49
C VAL A 140 -1.63 -6.56 -16.08
N GLU A 141 -2.31 -7.31 -16.94
CA GLU A 141 -2.57 -8.74 -16.73
C GLU A 141 -1.37 -9.63 -17.08
N GLY A 142 -1.43 -10.89 -16.65
CA GLY A 142 -0.47 -11.93 -16.98
C GLY A 142 -0.37 -12.18 -18.48
N GLY A 143 0.83 -12.43 -18.97
CA GLY A 143 1.13 -12.47 -20.39
C GLY A 143 1.00 -11.11 -21.08
N GLY A 144 0.89 -10.01 -20.32
CA GLY A 144 0.86 -8.65 -20.81
C GLY A 144 2.26 -8.04 -20.90
N LEU A 145 2.34 -6.86 -21.52
CA LEU A 145 3.62 -6.18 -21.80
C LEU A 145 3.64 -4.76 -21.24
N VAL A 146 4.65 -4.45 -20.43
CA VAL A 146 4.96 -3.10 -19.96
C VAL A 146 6.09 -2.54 -20.83
N VAL A 147 5.84 -1.42 -21.50
CA VAL A 147 6.82 -0.71 -22.34
C VAL A 147 7.14 0.65 -21.72
N LEU A 148 8.42 0.88 -21.45
CA LEU A 148 8.95 2.16 -21.03
C LEU A 148 9.73 2.80 -22.19
N LEU A 149 9.35 4.02 -22.59
CA LEU A 149 10.08 4.79 -23.59
C LEU A 149 11.14 5.67 -22.91
N LEU A 150 12.37 5.56 -23.39
CA LEU A 150 13.49 6.44 -23.08
C LEU A 150 13.91 7.13 -24.38
N LYS A 151 14.00 8.46 -24.37
CA LYS A 151 14.54 9.21 -25.52
C LYS A 151 16.02 8.89 -25.71
N THR A 152 16.54 9.03 -26.93
CA THR A 152 17.98 8.84 -27.15
C THR A 152 18.78 9.83 -26.33
N MET A 153 19.87 9.35 -25.73
CA MET A 153 20.80 10.14 -24.95
C MET A 153 22.21 9.83 -25.44
N SER A 154 23.07 10.85 -25.44
CA SER A 154 24.48 10.71 -25.85
C SER A 154 25.32 9.84 -24.90
N SER A 155 24.87 9.59 -23.66
CA SER A 155 25.57 8.72 -22.70
C SER A 155 24.62 8.07 -21.69
N LEU A 156 24.87 6.81 -21.33
CA LEU A 156 24.18 6.12 -20.22
C LEU A 156 24.37 6.84 -18.86
N LYS A 157 25.45 7.62 -18.68
CA LYS A 157 25.62 8.45 -17.47
C LYS A 157 24.58 9.56 -17.35
N GLN A 158 24.00 10.00 -18.48
CA GLN A 158 22.89 10.98 -18.49
C GLN A 158 21.60 10.36 -17.96
N LEU A 159 21.40 9.04 -18.08
CA LEU A 159 20.24 8.37 -17.49
C LEU A 159 20.30 8.36 -15.95
N TYR A 160 21.50 8.20 -15.38
CA TYR A 160 21.71 8.24 -13.92
C TYR A 160 21.60 9.65 -13.34
N THR A 161 21.96 10.66 -14.11
CA THR A 161 21.97 12.07 -13.67
C THR A 161 20.72 12.84 -14.11
N MET A 162 19.75 12.16 -14.72
CA MET A 162 18.54 12.79 -15.24
C MET A 162 17.70 13.38 -14.11
N THR A 163 17.48 14.70 -14.15
CA THR A 163 16.62 15.37 -13.19
C THR A 163 15.16 15.06 -13.50
N MET A 164 14.44 14.51 -12.52
CA MET A 164 13.00 14.29 -12.59
C MET A 164 12.24 15.60 -12.38
N ASP A 165 10.99 15.63 -12.82
CA ASP A 165 10.09 16.77 -12.56
C ASP A 165 9.91 17.05 -11.06
N VAL A 166 9.99 16.02 -10.24
CA VAL A 166 9.91 16.13 -8.78
C VAL A 166 11.11 16.91 -8.23
N HIS A 167 12.28 16.80 -8.87
CA HIS A 167 13.50 17.51 -8.45
C HIS A 167 13.36 19.03 -8.60
N ALA A 168 12.55 19.52 -9.54
CA ALA A 168 12.23 20.94 -9.63
C ALA A 168 11.51 21.47 -8.39
N ARG A 169 10.76 20.62 -7.67
CA ARG A 169 10.11 20.99 -6.38
C ARG A 169 11.08 20.97 -5.20
N TYR A 170 12.17 20.21 -5.30
CA TYR A 170 13.18 20.08 -4.24
C TYR A 170 14.28 21.13 -4.34
N ARG A 171 14.36 21.89 -5.44
CA ARG A 171 15.24 23.04 -5.57
C ARG A 171 14.76 24.17 -4.66
N THR A 172 15.61 24.54 -3.72
CA THR A 172 15.42 25.70 -2.83
C THR A 172 16.57 26.67 -3.04
N SER A 173 16.43 27.92 -2.59
CA SER A 173 17.51 28.91 -2.68
C SER A 173 18.82 28.47 -1.99
N ALA A 174 18.75 27.53 -1.03
CA ALA A 174 19.89 26.94 -0.34
C ALA A 174 20.50 25.71 -1.03
N HIS A 175 19.75 25.03 -1.90
CA HIS A 175 20.17 23.80 -2.57
C HIS A 175 19.70 23.77 -4.03
N ASP A 176 20.60 24.08 -4.95
CA ASP A 176 20.32 24.14 -6.39
C ASP A 176 20.51 22.78 -7.11
N SER A 177 21.48 21.97 -6.65
CA SER A 177 21.76 20.65 -7.22
C SER A 177 21.01 19.52 -6.49
N VAL A 178 20.09 18.86 -7.20
CA VAL A 178 19.42 17.64 -6.73
C VAL A 178 20.06 16.43 -7.40
N VAL A 179 20.40 15.40 -6.62
CA VAL A 179 20.99 14.15 -7.10
C VAL A 179 19.91 13.09 -7.23
N ALA A 180 19.78 12.50 -8.42
CA ALA A 180 18.74 11.54 -8.79
C ALA A 180 19.07 10.10 -8.34
N ARG A 181 19.16 9.85 -7.03
CA ARG A 181 19.55 8.54 -6.48
C ARG A 181 18.53 7.44 -6.79
N PHE A 182 17.24 7.77 -6.79
CA PHE A 182 16.20 6.80 -7.11
C PHE A 182 16.32 6.26 -8.55
N ASN A 183 16.67 7.13 -9.51
CA ASN A 183 16.80 6.75 -10.92
C ASN A 183 17.98 5.79 -11.14
N GLU A 184 19.10 6.03 -10.45
CA GLU A 184 20.24 5.12 -10.47
C GLU A 184 19.86 3.74 -9.95
N ARG A 185 19.20 3.67 -8.79
CA ARG A 185 18.67 2.41 -8.24
C ARG A 185 17.68 1.74 -9.19
N PHE A 186 16.79 2.51 -9.81
CA PHE A 186 15.79 2.00 -10.75
C PHE A 186 16.43 1.29 -11.95
N ILE A 187 17.40 1.92 -12.60
CA ILE A 187 18.07 1.35 -13.78
C ILE A 187 18.89 0.10 -13.41
N LEU A 188 19.61 0.14 -12.29
CA LEU A 188 20.35 -1.03 -11.80
C LEU A 188 19.40 -2.20 -11.47
N SER A 189 18.24 -1.90 -10.91
CA SER A 189 17.21 -2.91 -10.63
C SER A 189 16.61 -3.53 -11.89
N LEU A 190 16.45 -2.75 -12.96
CA LEU A 190 15.99 -3.25 -14.27
C LEU A 190 17.01 -4.22 -14.87
N GLY A 191 18.31 -3.92 -14.75
CA GLY A 191 19.38 -4.83 -15.17
C GLY A 191 19.40 -6.15 -14.40
N ALA A 192 18.94 -6.16 -13.14
CA ALA A 192 18.83 -7.36 -12.33
C ALA A 192 17.58 -8.21 -12.62
N CYS A 193 16.56 -7.64 -13.25
CA CYS A 193 15.31 -8.34 -13.57
C CYS A 193 15.51 -9.31 -14.76
N ALA A 194 15.07 -10.56 -14.60
CA ALA A 194 15.21 -11.60 -15.64
C ALA A 194 14.26 -11.38 -16.83
N ASP A 195 13.03 -10.94 -16.57
CA ASP A 195 12.00 -10.71 -17.60
C ASP A 195 11.99 -9.27 -18.16
N CYS A 196 13.12 -8.57 -18.02
CA CYS A 196 13.33 -7.21 -18.53
C CYS A 196 14.34 -7.19 -19.69
N LEU A 197 13.90 -6.71 -20.86
CA LEU A 197 14.77 -6.49 -22.02
C LEU A 197 14.89 -5.00 -22.34
N VAL A 198 16.11 -4.52 -22.48
CA VAL A 198 16.40 -3.18 -23.00
C VAL A 198 16.71 -3.29 -24.49
N LEU A 199 15.97 -2.56 -25.31
CA LEU A 199 16.07 -2.55 -26.77
C LEU A 199 16.38 -1.14 -27.28
N ASP A 200 16.99 -1.05 -28.46
CA ASP A 200 17.15 0.21 -29.19
C ASP A 200 15.97 0.50 -30.15
N ASP A 201 16.06 1.63 -30.86
CA ASP A 201 15.11 2.08 -31.89
C ASP A 201 14.90 1.08 -33.04
N GLU A 202 15.82 0.13 -33.25
CA GLU A 202 15.76 -0.90 -34.29
C GLU A 202 15.40 -2.29 -33.74
N LEU A 203 14.99 -2.37 -32.48
CA LEU A 203 14.70 -3.62 -31.76
C LEU A 203 15.92 -4.55 -31.59
N ASN A 204 17.13 -4.01 -31.53
CA ASN A 204 18.31 -4.77 -31.12
C ASN A 204 18.39 -4.82 -29.59
N VAL A 205 18.76 -5.99 -29.04
CA VAL A 205 18.89 -6.18 -27.59
C VAL A 205 20.21 -5.57 -27.10
N LEU A 206 20.14 -4.66 -26.12
CA LEU A 206 21.32 -4.08 -25.48
C LEU A 206 21.88 -5.03 -24.41
N PRO A 207 23.22 -5.15 -24.26
CA PRO A 207 23.86 -6.11 -23.37
C PRO A 207 23.76 -5.78 -21.87
N ILE A 208 22.99 -4.75 -21.50
CA ILE A 208 22.76 -4.29 -20.13
C ILE A 208 21.80 -5.24 -19.38
N SER A 209 20.90 -5.90 -20.11
CA SER A 209 19.96 -6.88 -19.54
C SER A 209 20.63 -8.22 -19.27
N LYS A 210 20.32 -8.84 -18.11
CA LYS A 210 20.63 -10.24 -17.82
C LYS A 210 19.87 -11.24 -18.70
N GLY A 211 18.89 -10.79 -19.49
CA GLY A 211 18.16 -11.59 -20.48
C GLY A 211 18.98 -12.07 -21.68
N LYS A 212 20.28 -12.35 -21.52
CA LYS A 212 21.13 -12.91 -22.57
C LYS A 212 20.82 -14.38 -22.88
N ASP A 213 20.30 -15.13 -21.89
CA ASP A 213 20.13 -16.59 -21.94
C ASP A 213 18.65 -17.02 -21.77
N ILE A 214 17.74 -16.44 -22.55
CA ILE A 214 16.32 -16.85 -22.50
C ILE A 214 16.11 -18.03 -23.44
N ALA A 215 15.91 -19.22 -22.88
CA ALA A 215 15.54 -20.41 -23.63
C ALA A 215 14.01 -20.52 -23.80
N PRO A 216 13.51 -21.01 -24.95
CA PRO A 216 12.08 -21.25 -25.15
C PRO A 216 11.60 -22.40 -24.26
N ILE A 217 10.43 -22.23 -23.66
CA ILE A 217 9.81 -23.25 -22.81
C ILE A 217 8.84 -24.06 -23.66
N GLU A 218 9.04 -25.38 -23.71
CA GLU A 218 8.26 -26.29 -24.56
C GLU A 218 6.90 -26.70 -23.97
N GLY A 219 6.58 -26.32 -22.71
CA GLY A 219 5.31 -26.66 -22.05
C GLY A 219 4.52 -25.46 -21.48
N ARG A 220 3.21 -25.66 -21.29
CA ARG A 220 2.32 -24.76 -20.50
C ARG A 220 2.43 -25.14 -19.01
N GLU A 221 3.57 -24.89 -18.38
CA GLU A 221 3.83 -25.40 -17.01
C GLU A 221 3.14 -24.61 -15.88
N GLY A 222 2.40 -23.54 -16.16
CA GLY A 222 1.92 -22.61 -15.11
C GLY A 222 0.50 -22.80 -14.57
N GLU A 223 -0.38 -23.56 -15.24
CA GLU A 223 -1.82 -23.48 -14.95
C GLU A 223 -2.45 -24.73 -14.32
N GLY A 224 -1.71 -25.83 -14.18
CA GLY A 224 -2.30 -27.13 -13.84
C GLY A 224 -2.84 -27.25 -12.43
N LYS A 225 -2.05 -26.90 -11.41
CA LYS A 225 -2.37 -27.28 -10.02
C LYS A 225 -3.49 -26.42 -9.39
N GLY A 226 -3.41 -25.09 -9.53
CA GLY A 226 -4.38 -24.18 -8.93
C GLY A 226 -5.76 -24.22 -9.60
N LYS A 227 -5.80 -24.31 -10.94
CA LYS A 227 -7.08 -24.41 -11.66
C LYS A 227 -7.75 -25.78 -11.50
N ALA A 228 -6.98 -26.86 -11.39
CA ALA A 228 -7.53 -28.18 -11.12
C ALA A 228 -8.21 -28.23 -9.73
N ALA A 229 -7.52 -27.75 -8.69
CA ALA A 229 -8.08 -27.69 -7.33
C ALA A 229 -9.35 -26.82 -7.25
N LEU A 230 -9.39 -25.71 -8.00
CA LEU A 230 -10.59 -24.87 -8.07
C LEU A 230 -11.76 -25.59 -8.74
N LYS A 231 -11.52 -26.32 -9.83
CA LYS A 231 -12.56 -27.09 -10.52
C LYS A 231 -13.12 -28.20 -9.63
N GLU A 232 -12.26 -28.93 -8.94
CA GLU A 232 -12.66 -29.96 -7.97
C GLU A 232 -13.54 -29.37 -6.86
N LEU A 233 -13.15 -28.21 -6.30
CA LEU A 233 -13.95 -27.52 -5.31
C LEU A 233 -15.30 -27.05 -5.87
N GLN A 234 -15.34 -26.52 -7.10
CA GLN A 234 -16.57 -26.10 -7.77
C GLN A 234 -17.53 -27.27 -8.03
N GLU A 235 -17.00 -28.42 -8.44
CA GLU A 235 -17.78 -29.65 -8.66
C GLU A 235 -18.35 -30.16 -7.34
N SER A 236 -17.56 -30.16 -6.25
CA SER A 236 -18.03 -30.61 -4.93
C SER A 236 -19.17 -29.77 -4.35
N LEU A 237 -19.26 -28.49 -4.73
CA LEU A 237 -20.23 -27.52 -4.20
C LEU A 237 -21.39 -27.23 -5.15
N ALA A 238 -21.45 -27.89 -6.31
CA ALA A 238 -22.42 -27.61 -7.35
C ALA A 238 -23.88 -27.73 -6.87
N ASP A 239 -24.14 -28.65 -5.94
CA ASP A 239 -25.49 -28.94 -5.42
C ASP A 239 -25.91 -28.03 -4.25
N THR A 240 -24.96 -27.32 -3.62
CA THR A 240 -25.24 -26.52 -2.41
C THR A 240 -25.62 -25.09 -2.79
N LYS A 241 -26.91 -24.80 -2.97
CA LYS A 241 -27.40 -23.42 -3.19
C LYS A 241 -27.45 -22.64 -1.88
N PRO A 242 -27.06 -21.34 -1.82
CA PRO A 242 -26.58 -20.46 -2.90
C PRO A 242 -25.05 -20.52 -3.15
N ALA A 243 -24.30 -21.31 -2.38
CA ALA A 243 -22.84 -21.33 -2.45
C ALA A 243 -22.29 -21.79 -3.80
N GLY A 244 -22.88 -22.82 -4.41
CA GLY A 244 -22.43 -23.39 -5.68
C GLY A 244 -22.41 -22.38 -6.82
N ASP A 245 -23.47 -21.57 -6.96
CA ASP A 245 -23.58 -20.60 -8.05
C ASP A 245 -22.62 -19.41 -7.86
N LEU A 246 -22.36 -19.01 -6.61
CA LEU A 246 -21.40 -17.94 -6.30
C LEU A 246 -19.95 -18.41 -6.40
N VAL A 247 -19.64 -19.64 -5.98
CA VAL A 247 -18.29 -20.21 -6.07
C VAL A 247 -17.87 -20.50 -7.53
N LYS A 248 -18.83 -20.77 -8.43
CA LYS A 248 -18.57 -20.84 -9.88
C LYS A 248 -18.01 -19.52 -10.44
N LEU A 249 -18.36 -18.38 -9.85
CA LEU A 249 -17.88 -17.05 -10.26
C LEU A 249 -16.47 -16.73 -9.73
N ALA A 250 -15.94 -17.52 -8.78
CA ALA A 250 -14.61 -17.32 -8.21
C ALA A 250 -13.52 -17.72 -9.21
N LYS A 251 -12.43 -16.93 -9.25
CA LYS A 251 -11.27 -17.18 -10.12
C LYS A 251 -10.14 -17.95 -9.44
N THR A 252 -10.03 -17.87 -8.12
CA THR A 252 -8.97 -18.51 -7.34
C THR A 252 -9.55 -19.35 -6.21
N THR A 253 -8.79 -20.36 -5.79
CA THR A 253 -9.15 -21.23 -4.66
C THR A 253 -9.31 -20.42 -3.37
N ASP A 254 -8.42 -19.45 -3.13
CA ASP A 254 -8.48 -18.57 -1.95
C ASP A 254 -9.77 -17.74 -1.95
N GLN A 255 -10.19 -17.26 -3.12
CA GLN A 255 -11.44 -16.51 -3.26
C GLN A 255 -12.66 -17.40 -2.98
N ALA A 256 -12.66 -18.63 -3.50
CA ALA A 256 -13.73 -19.60 -3.23
C ALA A 256 -13.83 -19.93 -1.74
N GLN A 257 -12.70 -20.21 -1.07
CA GLN A 257 -12.67 -20.46 0.36
C GLN A 257 -13.12 -19.24 1.17
N ALA A 258 -12.72 -18.03 0.76
CA ALA A 258 -13.18 -16.80 1.41
C ALA A 258 -14.71 -16.62 1.31
N ILE A 259 -15.29 -16.86 0.13
CA ILE A 259 -16.74 -16.80 -0.08
C ILE A 259 -17.46 -17.81 0.81
N LEU A 260 -16.96 -19.04 0.92
CA LEU A 260 -17.53 -20.05 1.80
C LEU A 260 -17.51 -19.62 3.27
N THR A 261 -16.39 -19.08 3.76
CA THR A 261 -16.30 -18.58 5.13
C THR A 261 -17.26 -17.40 5.38
N PHE A 262 -17.49 -16.53 4.38
CA PHE A 262 -18.51 -15.49 4.46
C PHE A 262 -19.92 -16.09 4.54
N ILE A 263 -20.25 -17.06 3.67
CA ILE A 263 -21.56 -17.73 3.66
C ILE A 263 -21.82 -18.44 5.00
N GLU A 264 -20.83 -19.13 5.55
CA GLU A 264 -20.93 -19.76 6.86
C GLU A 264 -21.21 -18.75 7.98
N ALA A 265 -20.54 -17.59 7.96
CA ALA A 265 -20.78 -16.53 8.95
C ALA A 265 -22.18 -15.91 8.82
N ILE A 266 -22.70 -15.80 7.58
CA ILE A 266 -24.07 -15.35 7.29
C ILE A 266 -25.08 -16.39 7.79
N ALA A 267 -24.82 -17.68 7.56
CA ALA A 267 -25.67 -18.78 7.97
C ALA A 267 -25.75 -18.94 9.50
N GLU A 268 -24.68 -18.60 10.23
CA GLU A 268 -24.64 -18.66 11.69
C GLU A 268 -25.65 -17.69 12.35
N LYS A 269 -26.08 -16.63 11.64
CA LYS A 269 -26.97 -15.56 12.12
C LYS A 269 -26.56 -14.96 13.47
N THR A 270 -25.28 -15.00 13.81
CA THR A 270 -24.75 -14.39 15.03
C THR A 270 -24.55 -12.89 14.80
N LEU A 271 -25.30 -12.08 15.55
CA LEU A 271 -25.27 -10.62 15.45
C LEU A 271 -23.96 -10.00 15.95
N SER A 272 -23.07 -10.74 16.60
CA SER A 272 -21.79 -10.24 17.13
C SER A 272 -20.59 -11.00 16.55
N SER A 273 -20.55 -11.15 15.24
CA SER A 273 -19.43 -11.75 14.52
C SER A 273 -18.76 -10.71 13.62
N THR A 274 -17.42 -10.78 13.53
CA THR A 274 -16.63 -9.97 12.60
C THR A 274 -15.76 -10.87 11.75
N VAL A 275 -15.89 -10.72 10.44
CA VAL A 275 -15.03 -11.40 9.46
C VAL A 275 -14.11 -10.36 8.84
N THR A 276 -12.80 -10.56 8.98
CA THR A 276 -11.78 -9.68 8.42
C THR A 276 -11.07 -10.36 7.25
N LEU A 277 -11.10 -9.73 6.09
CA LEU A 277 -10.44 -10.13 4.86
C LEU A 277 -9.21 -9.26 4.65
N THR A 278 -8.03 -9.85 4.76
CA THR A 278 -6.76 -9.16 4.54
C THR A 278 -6.13 -9.63 3.24
N ALA A 279 -5.73 -8.71 2.37
CA ALA A 279 -5.01 -9.08 1.15
C ALA A 279 -4.12 -7.95 0.65
N ALA A 280 -3.16 -8.31 -0.20
CA ALA A 280 -2.49 -7.33 -1.05
C ALA A 280 -3.47 -6.70 -2.08
N ARG A 281 -3.01 -5.67 -2.79
CA ARG A 281 -3.78 -5.07 -3.89
C ARG A 281 -3.86 -6.03 -5.07
N GLY A 282 -4.96 -5.95 -5.83
CA GLY A 282 -5.14 -6.78 -7.04
C GLY A 282 -5.36 -8.28 -6.78
N ARG A 283 -5.75 -8.68 -5.56
CA ARG A 283 -6.09 -10.06 -5.18
C ARG A 283 -7.60 -10.39 -5.21
N GLY A 284 -8.44 -9.42 -5.60
CA GLY A 284 -9.88 -9.65 -5.76
C GLY A 284 -10.74 -9.45 -4.49
N LYS A 285 -10.28 -8.66 -3.50
CA LYS A 285 -11.04 -8.36 -2.27
C LYS A 285 -12.44 -7.80 -2.52
N SER A 286 -12.54 -6.72 -3.31
CA SER A 286 -13.83 -6.10 -3.63
C SER A 286 -14.77 -7.05 -4.39
N ALA A 287 -14.21 -7.97 -5.19
CA ALA A 287 -14.98 -9.02 -5.85
C ALA A 287 -15.52 -10.06 -4.86
N ALA A 288 -14.69 -10.53 -3.92
CA ALA A 288 -15.11 -11.44 -2.86
C ALA A 288 -16.18 -10.81 -1.94
N LEU A 289 -16.02 -9.53 -1.59
CA LEU A 289 -17.02 -8.78 -0.81
C LEU A 289 -18.34 -8.62 -1.58
N GLY A 290 -18.30 -8.29 -2.87
CA GLY A 290 -19.51 -8.16 -3.69
C GLY A 290 -20.30 -9.48 -3.78
N LEU A 291 -19.60 -10.60 -3.98
CA LEU A 291 -20.22 -11.94 -3.97
C LEU A 291 -20.76 -12.32 -2.58
N ALA A 292 -20.08 -11.92 -1.50
CA ALA A 292 -20.57 -12.13 -0.14
C ALA A 292 -21.85 -11.32 0.17
N ILE A 293 -21.97 -10.09 -0.36
CA ILE A 293 -23.20 -9.30 -0.26
C ILE A 293 -24.35 -9.96 -1.02
N ALA A 294 -24.10 -10.48 -2.23
CA ALA A 294 -25.09 -11.23 -2.99
C ALA A 294 -25.55 -12.50 -2.24
N ALA A 295 -24.64 -13.20 -1.56
CA ALA A 295 -24.99 -14.31 -0.68
C ALA A 295 -25.87 -13.86 0.50
N ALA A 296 -25.56 -12.73 1.13
CA ALA A 296 -26.36 -12.18 2.23
C ALA A 296 -27.79 -11.85 1.79
N LEU A 297 -27.97 -11.31 0.57
CA LEU A 297 -29.29 -11.10 -0.03
C LEU A 297 -30.05 -12.42 -0.18
N ALA A 298 -29.40 -13.47 -0.69
CA ALA A 298 -30.01 -14.80 -0.84
C ALA A 298 -30.43 -15.43 0.49
N HIS A 299 -29.71 -15.13 1.59
CA HIS A 299 -30.03 -15.59 2.94
C HIS A 299 -31.09 -14.73 3.67
N GLY A 300 -31.61 -13.67 3.03
CA GLY A 300 -32.73 -12.87 3.55
C GLY A 300 -32.33 -11.68 4.43
N TYR A 301 -31.10 -11.16 4.32
CA TYR A 301 -30.72 -9.93 5.02
C TYR A 301 -31.44 -8.73 4.38
N SER A 302 -32.09 -7.90 5.20
CA SER A 302 -32.92 -6.77 4.74
C SER A 302 -32.12 -5.49 4.55
N ASN A 303 -31.32 -5.11 5.55
CA ASN A 303 -30.61 -3.84 5.58
C ASN A 303 -29.10 -4.08 5.57
N ILE A 304 -28.50 -3.97 4.38
CA ILE A 304 -27.07 -4.12 4.16
C ILE A 304 -26.46 -2.73 3.91
N PHE A 305 -25.49 -2.36 4.73
CA PHE A 305 -24.75 -1.11 4.55
C PHE A 305 -23.35 -1.38 4.04
N VAL A 306 -22.92 -0.60 3.06
CA VAL A 306 -21.57 -0.65 2.51
C VAL A 306 -20.90 0.68 2.77
N THR A 307 -19.66 0.66 3.26
CA THR A 307 -18.87 1.86 3.51
C THR A 307 -17.49 1.73 2.89
N SER A 308 -16.97 2.87 2.45
CA SER A 308 -15.65 3.04 1.86
C SER A 308 -15.22 4.50 2.05
N PRO A 309 -13.91 4.81 2.03
CA PRO A 309 -13.43 6.18 2.16
C PRO A 309 -13.91 7.08 1.01
N THR A 310 -14.08 6.53 -0.19
CA THR A 310 -14.55 7.25 -1.38
C THR A 310 -15.48 6.36 -2.21
N PRO A 311 -16.64 6.86 -2.66
CA PRO A 311 -17.66 6.04 -3.33
C PRO A 311 -17.22 5.46 -4.67
N GLU A 312 -16.22 6.04 -5.33
CA GLU A 312 -15.68 5.52 -6.60
C GLU A 312 -15.10 4.10 -6.46
N ASN A 313 -14.53 3.77 -5.29
CA ASN A 313 -13.93 2.46 -5.04
C ASN A 313 -14.97 1.34 -5.05
N LEU A 314 -16.22 1.67 -4.69
CA LEU A 314 -17.32 0.70 -4.59
C LEU A 314 -17.90 0.29 -5.95
N LYS A 315 -17.53 0.98 -7.04
CA LYS A 315 -17.98 0.59 -8.38
C LYS A 315 -17.69 -0.89 -8.66
N THR A 316 -16.51 -1.35 -8.25
CA THR A 316 -16.12 -2.76 -8.43
C THR A 316 -16.92 -3.69 -7.51
N VAL A 317 -17.15 -3.32 -6.24
CA VAL A 317 -17.98 -4.11 -5.31
C VAL A 317 -19.37 -4.29 -5.89
N PHE A 318 -20.04 -3.21 -6.32
CA PHE A 318 -21.38 -3.28 -6.91
C PHE A 318 -21.42 -4.06 -8.22
N GLU A 319 -20.41 -3.96 -9.09
CA GLU A 319 -20.32 -4.80 -10.29
C GLU A 319 -20.35 -6.30 -9.95
N PHE A 320 -19.67 -6.72 -8.88
CA PHE A 320 -19.68 -8.11 -8.42
C PHE A 320 -20.93 -8.49 -7.62
N VAL A 321 -21.60 -7.52 -6.98
CA VAL A 321 -22.96 -7.74 -6.42
C VAL A 321 -23.91 -8.11 -7.56
N PHE A 322 -23.92 -7.33 -8.65
CA PHE A 322 -24.80 -7.62 -9.81
C PHE A 322 -24.45 -8.95 -10.46
N LYS A 323 -23.16 -9.26 -10.69
CA LYS A 323 -22.76 -10.58 -11.20
C LYS A 323 -23.18 -11.74 -10.28
N GLY A 324 -23.13 -11.54 -8.96
CA GLY A 324 -23.61 -12.52 -7.99
C GLY A 324 -25.13 -12.67 -8.03
N MET A 325 -25.87 -11.57 -8.16
CA MET A 325 -27.32 -11.54 -8.34
C MET A 325 -27.75 -12.23 -9.64
N ASP A 326 -27.07 -11.96 -10.76
CA ASP A 326 -27.30 -12.62 -12.05
C ASP A 326 -27.06 -14.14 -11.92
N GLY A 327 -25.98 -14.55 -11.23
CA GLY A 327 -25.68 -15.95 -10.96
C GLY A 327 -26.74 -16.66 -10.10
N LEU A 328 -27.45 -15.91 -9.25
CA LEU A 328 -28.58 -16.38 -8.45
C LEU A 328 -29.94 -16.23 -9.17
N GLY A 329 -29.93 -15.73 -10.41
CA GLY A 329 -31.12 -15.56 -11.25
C GLY A 329 -32.00 -14.36 -10.88
N TYR A 330 -31.42 -13.27 -10.37
CA TYR A 330 -32.12 -11.99 -10.20
C TYR A 330 -32.05 -11.18 -11.49
N GLU A 331 -33.16 -10.56 -11.89
CA GLU A 331 -33.24 -9.74 -13.11
C GLU A 331 -33.34 -8.23 -12.80
N GLU A 332 -32.61 -7.40 -13.56
CA GLU A 332 -32.66 -5.94 -13.43
C GLU A 332 -34.05 -5.41 -13.82
N HIS A 333 -34.56 -4.40 -13.10
CA HIS A 333 -35.88 -3.78 -13.26
C HIS A 333 -37.10 -4.67 -12.96
N LEU A 334 -36.91 -5.98 -12.81
CA LEU A 334 -37.94 -6.89 -12.32
C LEU A 334 -37.77 -7.12 -10.82
N ASP A 335 -36.58 -7.60 -10.44
CA ASP A 335 -36.27 -7.98 -9.06
C ASP A 335 -35.54 -6.87 -8.29
N TYR A 336 -34.86 -5.94 -8.97
CA TYR A 336 -34.13 -4.86 -8.32
C TYR A 336 -34.01 -3.58 -9.15
N ASP A 337 -33.88 -2.45 -8.44
CA ASP A 337 -33.70 -1.12 -8.99
C ASP A 337 -32.45 -0.44 -8.43
N ILE A 338 -31.73 0.27 -9.31
CA ILE A 338 -30.48 0.97 -9.00
C ILE A 338 -30.74 2.48 -8.90
N VAL A 339 -30.36 3.08 -7.77
CA VAL A 339 -30.41 4.52 -7.54
C VAL A 339 -28.99 5.09 -7.54
N GLN A 340 -28.70 5.92 -8.55
CA GLN A 340 -27.44 6.64 -8.68
C GLN A 340 -27.50 8.01 -7.99
N SER A 341 -26.34 8.48 -7.53
CA SER A 341 -26.22 9.81 -6.95
C SER A 341 -26.49 10.91 -7.97
N THR A 342 -27.23 11.93 -7.56
CA THR A 342 -27.45 13.17 -8.32
C THR A 342 -26.29 14.16 -8.17
N ASN A 343 -25.41 13.97 -7.17
CA ASN A 343 -24.33 14.90 -6.90
C ASN A 343 -23.18 14.73 -7.91
N PRO A 344 -22.68 15.82 -8.52
CA PRO A 344 -21.58 15.77 -9.49
C PRO A 344 -20.25 15.33 -8.85
N GLU A 345 -20.04 15.60 -7.57
CA GLU A 345 -18.85 15.16 -6.81
C GLU A 345 -18.77 13.63 -6.66
N PHE A 346 -19.91 12.94 -6.70
CA PHE A 346 -19.97 11.49 -6.58
C PHE A 346 -19.98 10.77 -7.94
N GLY A 347 -19.84 11.48 -9.07
CA GLY A 347 -19.55 10.86 -10.36
C GLY A 347 -20.57 9.79 -10.82
N LYS A 348 -21.87 9.98 -10.55
CA LYS A 348 -22.94 8.98 -10.76
C LYS A 348 -22.71 7.64 -10.03
N ALA A 349 -22.05 7.67 -8.88
CA ALA A 349 -21.87 6.48 -8.05
C ALA A 349 -23.23 5.91 -7.60
N ILE A 350 -23.29 4.59 -7.44
CA ILE A 350 -24.46 3.88 -6.95
C ILE A 350 -24.57 4.16 -5.45
N VAL A 351 -25.68 4.77 -5.03
CA VAL A 351 -25.92 5.10 -3.61
C VAL A 351 -26.79 4.04 -2.97
N ARG A 352 -27.77 3.52 -3.70
CA ARG A 352 -28.73 2.56 -3.15
C ARG A 352 -29.18 1.58 -4.22
N VAL A 353 -29.34 0.31 -3.83
CA VAL A 353 -29.99 -0.73 -4.62
C VAL A 353 -31.17 -1.26 -3.80
N ASN A 354 -32.37 -1.24 -4.38
CA ASN A 354 -33.56 -1.82 -3.78
C ASN A 354 -33.86 -3.15 -4.46
N VAL A 355 -34.10 -4.20 -3.68
CA VAL A 355 -34.43 -5.54 -4.18
C VAL A 355 -35.80 -5.94 -3.63
N PHE A 356 -36.64 -6.53 -4.48
CA PHE A 356 -38.06 -6.78 -4.21
C PHE A 356 -38.48 -8.26 -4.31
N LYS A 357 -37.60 -9.16 -4.74
CA LYS A 357 -37.93 -10.56 -5.10
C LYS A 357 -38.65 -11.36 -4.00
N SER A 358 -38.06 -11.43 -2.79
CA SER A 358 -38.63 -12.21 -1.67
C SER A 358 -39.30 -11.29 -0.66
N HIS A 359 -38.56 -10.29 -0.19
CA HIS A 359 -39.04 -9.20 0.64
C HIS A 359 -38.25 -7.95 0.26
N ARG A 360 -38.65 -6.79 0.78
CA ARG A 360 -37.92 -5.55 0.52
C ARG A 360 -36.56 -5.62 1.20
N GLN A 361 -35.51 -5.67 0.38
CA GLN A 361 -34.12 -5.62 0.80
C GLN A 361 -33.46 -4.38 0.21
N THR A 362 -32.51 -3.80 0.93
CA THR A 362 -31.87 -2.56 0.53
C THR A 362 -30.37 -2.63 0.82
N ILE A 363 -29.57 -2.34 -0.21
CA ILE A 363 -28.14 -2.10 -0.08
C ILE A 363 -27.92 -0.60 -0.18
N GLN A 364 -27.31 -0.01 0.83
CA GLN A 364 -27.06 1.44 0.88
C GLN A 364 -25.60 1.76 1.15
N TYR A 365 -25.04 2.67 0.36
CA TYR A 365 -23.76 3.29 0.68
C TYR A 365 -23.91 4.33 1.79
N ILE A 366 -23.01 4.27 2.77
CA ILE A 366 -22.87 5.28 3.81
C ILE A 366 -21.43 5.77 3.92
N GLN A 367 -21.29 7.05 4.23
CA GLN A 367 -20.00 7.61 4.61
C GLN A 367 -19.60 7.10 6.00
N PRO A 368 -18.30 6.90 6.27
CA PRO A 368 -17.83 6.36 7.55
C PRO A 368 -18.09 7.28 8.74
N GLU A 369 -18.38 8.55 8.50
CA GLU A 369 -18.72 9.56 9.51
C GLU A 369 -20.17 9.39 10.04
N ASP A 370 -21.06 8.82 9.21
CA ASP A 370 -22.49 8.67 9.50
C ASP A 370 -22.84 7.35 10.19
N ALA A 371 -22.07 6.97 11.21
CA ALA A 371 -22.27 5.72 11.95
C ALA A 371 -23.63 5.64 12.68
N HIS A 372 -24.31 6.78 12.88
CA HIS A 372 -25.61 6.84 13.56
C HIS A 372 -26.74 6.14 12.80
N VAL A 373 -26.65 6.06 11.46
CA VAL A 373 -27.64 5.39 10.59
C VAL A 373 -27.57 3.86 10.75
N LEU A 374 -26.47 3.33 11.27
CA LEU A 374 -26.22 1.88 11.40
C LEU A 374 -27.01 1.19 12.51
N GLY A 375 -27.80 1.92 13.31
CA GLY A 375 -28.60 1.31 14.38
C GLY A 375 -29.62 0.27 13.89
N GLN A 376 -30.02 0.32 12.61
CA GLN A 376 -30.94 -0.63 11.98
C GLN A 376 -30.24 -1.61 11.02
N ALA A 377 -28.90 -1.64 11.01
CA ALA A 377 -28.12 -2.50 10.13
C ALA A 377 -28.11 -3.95 10.64
N GLU A 378 -28.29 -4.89 9.72
CA GLU A 378 -28.09 -6.32 10.00
C GLU A 378 -26.68 -6.78 9.57
N LEU A 379 -26.18 -6.19 8.48
CA LEU A 379 -24.85 -6.43 7.93
C LEU A 379 -24.20 -5.10 7.53
N VAL A 380 -22.96 -4.90 7.99
CA VAL A 380 -22.12 -3.77 7.57
C VAL A 380 -20.87 -4.30 6.88
N VAL A 381 -20.62 -3.83 5.66
CA VAL A 381 -19.44 -4.16 4.87
C VAL A 381 -18.55 -2.93 4.76
N ILE A 382 -17.33 -3.03 5.28
CA ILE A 382 -16.31 -1.97 5.28
C ILE A 382 -15.24 -2.36 4.26
N ASP A 383 -15.19 -1.69 3.12
CA ASP A 383 -14.09 -1.84 2.15
C ASP A 383 -12.98 -0.82 2.44
N GLU A 384 -11.72 -1.24 2.26
CA GLU A 384 -10.52 -0.47 2.59
C GLU A 384 -10.52 0.13 4.00
N ALA A 385 -10.83 -0.69 5.01
CA ALA A 385 -10.89 -0.28 6.41
C ALA A 385 -9.60 0.37 6.95
N ALA A 386 -8.45 0.04 6.37
CA ALA A 386 -7.17 0.65 6.74
C ALA A 386 -7.07 2.13 6.37
N ALA A 387 -7.79 2.59 5.35
CA ALA A 387 -7.83 4.01 5.00
C ALA A 387 -8.69 4.85 5.96
N ILE A 388 -9.52 4.20 6.79
CA ILE A 388 -10.44 4.86 7.71
C ILE A 388 -9.79 4.97 9.10
N PRO A 389 -9.78 6.17 9.73
CA PRO A 389 -9.27 6.37 11.08
C PRO A 389 -9.86 5.37 12.09
N LEU A 390 -9.01 4.83 12.96
CA LEU A 390 -9.39 3.80 13.95
C LEU A 390 -10.62 4.17 14.81
N PRO A 391 -10.80 5.42 15.30
CA PRO A 391 -11.99 5.78 16.05
C PRO A 391 -13.29 5.64 15.26
N LEU A 392 -13.28 5.99 13.98
CA LEU A 392 -14.45 5.83 13.09
C LEU A 392 -14.74 4.35 12.85
N VAL A 393 -13.70 3.54 12.59
CA VAL A 393 -13.85 2.09 12.43
C VAL A 393 -14.48 1.45 13.67
N ARG A 394 -14.10 1.89 14.88
CA ARG A 394 -14.72 1.40 16.13
C ARG A 394 -16.20 1.76 16.22
N ASN A 395 -16.59 2.96 15.79
CA ASN A 395 -18.00 3.37 15.77
C ASN A 395 -18.83 2.58 14.73
N LEU A 396 -18.20 2.12 13.65
CA LEU A 396 -18.80 1.25 12.63
C LEU A 396 -18.90 -0.22 13.07
N ILE A 397 -18.25 -0.60 14.17
CA ILE A 397 -18.28 -1.97 14.71
C ILE A 397 -19.35 -2.02 15.81
N GLY A 398 -20.62 -2.20 15.39
CA GLY A 398 -21.78 -2.32 16.28
C GLY A 398 -22.22 -3.75 16.59
N PRO A 399 -23.40 -3.95 17.22
CA PRO A 399 -23.99 -5.25 17.57
C PRO A 399 -24.69 -5.91 16.36
N TYR A 400 -24.00 -5.95 15.22
CA TYR A 400 -24.42 -6.58 13.97
C TYR A 400 -23.24 -7.31 13.32
N LEU A 401 -23.52 -8.10 12.27
CA LEU A 401 -22.49 -8.79 11.49
C LEU A 401 -21.65 -7.76 10.74
N VAL A 402 -20.33 -7.84 10.87
CA VAL A 402 -19.41 -6.89 10.20
C VAL A 402 -18.42 -7.64 9.32
N PHE A 403 -18.38 -7.29 8.04
CA PHE A 403 -17.33 -7.69 7.12
C PHE A 403 -16.37 -6.54 6.90
N MET A 404 -15.08 -6.80 7.07
CA MET A 404 -14.04 -5.79 6.88
C MET A 404 -13.04 -6.29 5.86
N ALA A 405 -12.75 -5.49 4.84
CA ALA A 405 -11.62 -5.73 3.95
C ALA A 405 -10.52 -4.69 4.19
N SER A 406 -9.27 -5.15 4.16
CA SER A 406 -8.10 -4.29 4.38
C SER A 406 -6.95 -4.63 3.42
N THR A 407 -6.25 -3.60 2.93
CA THR A 407 -4.99 -3.68 2.18
C THR A 407 -3.79 -3.72 3.11
N ILE A 408 -3.04 -4.83 3.14
CA ILE A 408 -1.83 -4.94 3.99
C ILE A 408 -0.52 -4.59 3.26
N ASN A 409 -0.42 -4.91 1.96
CA ASN A 409 0.80 -4.74 1.15
C ASN A 409 0.46 -4.03 -0.18
N GLY A 410 0.48 -2.70 -0.20
CA GLY A 410 0.21 -1.92 -1.41
C GLY A 410 0.64 -0.46 -1.27
N TYR A 411 0.69 0.25 -2.39
CA TYR A 411 1.15 1.66 -2.45
C TYR A 411 0.24 2.67 -1.71
N GLU A 412 -0.95 2.26 -1.28
CA GLU A 412 -1.82 3.10 -0.44
C GLU A 412 -1.58 2.92 1.07
N GLY A 413 -0.65 2.03 1.44
CA GLY A 413 0.25 2.16 2.61
C GLY A 413 -0.34 2.44 3.99
N THR A 414 -1.60 2.09 4.27
CA THR A 414 -2.21 2.24 5.61
C THR A 414 -2.37 0.93 6.40
N GLY A 415 -2.02 -0.19 5.77
CA GLY A 415 -2.51 -1.51 6.15
C GLY A 415 -2.08 -2.08 7.48
N ARG A 416 -0.79 -1.99 7.79
CA ARG A 416 -0.21 -2.98 8.72
C ARG A 416 -0.22 -2.56 10.18
N SER A 417 0.04 -1.28 10.47
CA SER A 417 -0.07 -0.77 11.84
C SER A 417 -1.52 -0.85 12.32
N LEU A 418 -2.48 -0.54 11.45
CA LEU A 418 -3.90 -0.71 11.74
C LEU A 418 -4.30 -2.19 11.75
N SER A 419 -3.90 -3.03 10.79
CA SER A 419 -4.25 -4.47 10.84
C SER A 419 -3.70 -5.12 12.10
N LEU A 420 -2.43 -4.86 12.47
CA LEU A 420 -1.85 -5.43 13.68
C LEU A 420 -2.54 -4.92 14.93
N LYS A 421 -2.72 -3.59 15.09
CA LYS A 421 -3.33 -3.02 16.30
C LYS A 421 -4.83 -3.34 16.41
N LEU A 422 -5.59 -3.19 15.32
CA LEU A 422 -7.03 -3.43 15.32
C LEU A 422 -7.32 -4.93 15.47
N ILE A 423 -6.65 -5.80 14.70
CA ILE A 423 -6.89 -7.24 14.81
C ILE A 423 -6.41 -7.74 16.18
N GLN A 424 -5.27 -7.26 16.69
CA GLN A 424 -4.83 -7.61 18.04
C GLN A 424 -5.83 -7.16 19.11
N GLN A 425 -6.34 -5.93 19.04
CA GLN A 425 -7.38 -5.45 19.96
C GLN A 425 -8.67 -6.27 19.84
N LEU A 426 -9.10 -6.60 18.62
CA LEU A 426 -10.26 -7.45 18.40
C LEU A 426 -10.02 -8.86 18.96
N ARG A 427 -8.83 -9.46 18.77
CA ARG A 427 -8.44 -10.75 19.36
C ARG A 427 -8.41 -10.71 20.89
N GLU A 428 -7.89 -9.64 21.48
CA GLU A 428 -7.88 -9.42 22.93
C GLU A 428 -9.30 -9.29 23.49
N SER A 429 -10.20 -8.59 22.78
CA SER A 429 -11.62 -8.52 23.15
C SER A 429 -12.39 -9.84 22.92
N THR A 430 -11.87 -10.72 22.05
CA THR A 430 -12.44 -12.04 21.74
C THR A 430 -11.96 -13.11 22.72
N ARG A 431 -10.81 -12.91 23.39
CA ARG A 431 -10.31 -13.86 24.39
C ARG A 431 -11.28 -13.86 25.58
N PRO A 432 -11.97 -14.98 25.87
CA PRO A 432 -12.64 -15.11 27.15
C PRO A 432 -11.57 -14.97 28.23
N SER A 433 -11.81 -14.13 29.22
CA SER A 433 -10.99 -14.01 30.41
C SER A 433 -10.93 -15.35 31.13
N LEU A 434 -9.97 -16.19 30.76
CA LEU A 434 -9.62 -17.40 31.49
C LEU A 434 -8.96 -16.97 32.81
N THR A 435 -9.76 -17.08 33.87
CA THR A 435 -9.39 -17.46 35.24
C THR A 435 -8.44 -16.54 36.03
N LYS A 436 -9.00 -15.53 36.70
CA LYS A 436 -8.65 -15.26 38.12
C LYS A 436 -9.43 -16.26 38.99
N SER A 437 -9.01 -17.52 39.03
CA SER A 437 -9.59 -18.53 39.92
C SER A 437 -8.70 -19.76 40.03
N SER A 438 -7.50 -19.62 40.61
CA SER A 438 -6.74 -20.70 41.25
C SER A 438 -5.39 -20.22 41.76
N SER A 439 -5.39 -19.54 42.92
CA SER A 439 -4.25 -19.56 43.83
C SER A 439 -4.77 -20.05 45.18
N ASN A 440 -4.75 -21.38 45.34
CA ASN A 440 -4.81 -22.03 46.65
C ASN A 440 -3.50 -21.70 47.37
N ASP A 441 -3.54 -20.74 48.29
CA ASP A 441 -2.59 -20.68 49.41
C ASP A 441 -3.27 -21.32 50.63
N PRO A 442 -2.72 -22.39 51.21
CA PRO A 442 -3.20 -22.94 52.47
C PRO A 442 -2.30 -22.47 53.61
N SER A 443 -2.68 -21.42 54.34
CA SER A 443 -2.28 -21.27 55.74
C SER A 443 -3.05 -20.16 56.48
N THR A 444 -3.62 -20.56 57.63
CA THR A 444 -3.86 -19.78 58.86
C THR A 444 -5.00 -18.74 58.91
N SER A 445 -6.18 -19.23 59.30
CA SER A 445 -6.89 -18.94 60.57
C SER A 445 -7.12 -17.49 61.06
N THR A 446 -8.42 -17.16 61.20
CA THR A 446 -9.09 -16.52 62.36
C THR A 446 -9.45 -15.02 62.29
N SER A 447 -10.72 -14.77 62.67
CA SER A 447 -11.36 -13.58 63.26
C SER A 447 -12.05 -12.51 62.39
N THR A 448 -13.38 -12.62 62.38
CA THR A 448 -14.40 -11.66 62.85
C THR A 448 -14.28 -10.15 62.49
N SER A 449 -15.38 -9.67 61.90
CA SER A 449 -16.17 -8.49 62.30
C SER A 449 -16.22 -7.26 61.36
N THR A 450 -17.48 -6.87 61.13
CA THR A 450 -18.01 -5.51 60.95
C THR A 450 -18.13 -4.93 59.55
N ALA A 451 -19.38 -4.82 59.11
CA ALA A 451 -19.86 -4.02 58.00
C ALA A 451 -19.82 -2.52 58.34
N VAL A 452 -19.36 -1.67 57.41
CA VAL A 452 -19.93 -0.32 57.25
C VAL A 452 -19.82 0.19 55.79
N ASN A 453 -21.00 0.45 55.21
CA ASN A 453 -21.39 1.40 54.16
C ASN A 453 -20.33 2.14 53.32
N ALA A 454 -20.50 2.06 51.98
CA ALA A 454 -20.78 3.24 51.15
C ALA A 454 -21.29 2.84 49.74
N LYS A 455 -22.62 2.85 49.57
CA LYS A 455 -23.26 3.02 48.25
C LYS A 455 -23.13 4.48 47.82
N LYS A 456 -22.53 4.77 46.66
CA LYS A 456 -23.01 5.75 45.64
C LYS A 456 -22.00 5.95 44.52
N SER A 457 -22.22 5.25 43.40
CA SER A 457 -22.10 5.77 42.03
C SER A 457 -22.52 4.68 41.04
N ALA A 458 -23.79 4.29 41.11
CA ALA A 458 -24.43 3.47 40.10
C ALA A 458 -25.18 4.39 39.14
N ALA A 459 -24.54 4.75 38.01
CA ALA A 459 -25.19 5.21 36.79
C ALA A 459 -24.13 5.46 35.69
N LEU A 460 -23.60 4.39 35.08
CA LEU A 460 -23.30 4.25 33.63
C LEU A 460 -22.52 2.94 33.36
N ALA A 461 -23.02 1.79 33.82
CA ALA A 461 -22.44 0.50 33.45
C ALA A 461 -23.30 -0.10 32.34
N GLY A 462 -22.89 0.14 31.09
CA GLY A 462 -23.37 -0.62 29.94
C GLY A 462 -23.11 -2.11 30.16
N ALA A 463 -24.08 -2.93 29.76
CA ALA A 463 -24.08 -4.38 29.90
C ALA A 463 -22.75 -5.05 29.49
N PRO A 464 -22.37 -6.20 30.08
CA PRO A 464 -21.16 -6.92 29.69
C PRO A 464 -21.30 -7.36 28.23
N ALA A 465 -20.39 -6.86 27.37
CA ALA A 465 -20.38 -7.20 25.95
C ALA A 465 -20.16 -8.72 25.81
N LYS A 466 -21.14 -9.41 25.20
CA LYS A 466 -20.98 -10.79 24.72
C LYS A 466 -19.69 -10.87 23.90
N ALA A 467 -18.85 -11.87 24.17
CA ALA A 467 -17.58 -12.08 23.45
C ALA A 467 -17.86 -12.15 21.94
N ARG A 468 -17.31 -11.19 21.19
CA ARG A 468 -17.45 -11.10 19.73
C ARG A 468 -16.59 -12.17 19.09
N SER A 469 -17.09 -12.92 18.11
CA SER A 469 -16.26 -13.88 17.38
C SER A 469 -15.51 -13.17 16.23
N LEU A 470 -14.23 -13.53 16.05
CA LEU A 470 -13.38 -12.98 14.99
C LEU A 470 -12.95 -14.11 14.06
N ARG A 471 -13.24 -13.99 12.77
CA ARG A 471 -12.73 -14.86 11.71
C ARG A 471 -11.80 -14.07 10.80
N GLU A 472 -10.62 -14.60 10.54
CA GLU A 472 -9.61 -13.95 9.70
C GLU A 472 -9.38 -14.75 8.42
N ILE A 473 -9.43 -14.05 7.29
CA ILE A 473 -9.23 -14.63 5.96
C ILE A 473 -8.10 -13.84 5.28
N LYS A 474 -7.23 -14.56 4.56
CA LYS A 474 -6.14 -13.99 3.78
C LYS A 474 -6.27 -14.39 2.31
N LEU A 475 -6.13 -13.42 1.41
CA LEU A 475 -6.00 -13.69 -0.03
C LEU A 475 -4.57 -13.39 -0.47
N GLU A 476 -3.88 -14.42 -0.96
CA GLU A 476 -2.48 -14.32 -1.41
C GLU A 476 -2.36 -14.43 -2.93
N THR A 477 -3.21 -15.25 -3.56
CA THR A 477 -3.17 -15.52 -5.01
C THR A 477 -3.65 -14.32 -5.85
N PRO A 478 -2.84 -13.80 -6.79
CA PRO A 478 -3.26 -12.76 -7.73
C PRO A 478 -4.36 -13.23 -8.67
N ILE A 479 -5.26 -12.30 -9.03
CA ILE A 479 -6.31 -12.57 -10.04
C ILE A 479 -5.92 -12.12 -11.46
N ARG A 480 -4.95 -11.21 -11.59
CA ARG A 480 -4.55 -10.60 -12.87
C ARG A 480 -3.44 -11.38 -13.57
N TYR A 481 -2.55 -12.00 -12.81
CA TYR A 481 -1.36 -12.71 -13.28
C TYR A 481 -1.12 -13.95 -12.40
N SER A 482 -0.27 -14.87 -12.85
CA SER A 482 0.08 -16.06 -12.07
C SER A 482 0.88 -15.71 -10.81
N PRO A 483 0.81 -16.55 -9.75
CA PRO A 483 1.67 -16.39 -8.59
C PRO A 483 3.15 -16.57 -8.99
N GLY A 484 4.04 -15.78 -8.38
CA GLY A 484 5.47 -15.85 -8.67
C GLY A 484 5.92 -15.00 -9.88
N ASP A 485 5.08 -14.05 -10.30
CA ASP A 485 5.45 -13.09 -11.34
C ASP A 485 6.73 -12.32 -10.96
N THR A 486 7.72 -12.33 -11.86
CA THR A 486 9.05 -11.76 -11.62
C THR A 486 9.00 -10.24 -11.56
N ILE A 487 8.13 -9.61 -12.35
CA ILE A 487 7.93 -8.17 -12.37
C ILE A 487 7.25 -7.70 -11.08
N GLU A 488 6.29 -8.47 -10.55
CA GLU A 488 5.71 -8.18 -9.24
C GLU A 488 6.79 -8.18 -8.15
N LYS A 489 7.59 -9.25 -8.13
CA LYS A 489 8.67 -9.41 -7.15
C LYS A 489 9.72 -8.30 -7.27
N TRP A 490 10.09 -7.95 -8.50
CA TRP A 490 11.01 -6.83 -8.77
C TRP A 490 10.42 -5.51 -8.27
N LEU A 491 9.16 -5.20 -8.60
CA LEU A 491 8.49 -3.97 -8.18
C LEU A 491 8.37 -3.88 -6.66
N ASN A 492 8.00 -4.96 -5.99
CA ASN A 492 7.90 -5.01 -4.53
C ASN A 492 9.27 -4.84 -3.85
N SER A 493 10.33 -5.42 -4.42
CA SER A 493 11.69 -5.23 -3.94
C SER A 493 12.15 -3.78 -4.13
N LEU A 494 11.97 -3.23 -5.33
CA LEU A 494 12.35 -1.85 -5.67
C LEU A 494 11.65 -0.83 -4.77
N LEU A 495 10.35 -1.00 -4.54
CA LEU A 495 9.55 -0.09 -3.72
C LEU A 495 9.57 -0.45 -2.23
N CYS A 496 10.27 -1.52 -1.86
CA CYS A 496 10.35 -2.06 -0.50
C CYS A 496 8.96 -2.28 0.14
N LEU A 497 7.97 -2.72 -0.65
CA LEU A 497 6.62 -3.04 -0.15
C LEU A 497 6.61 -4.33 0.67
N ASP A 498 7.59 -5.21 0.41
CA ASP A 498 7.79 -6.48 1.11
C ASP A 498 8.47 -6.32 2.48
N ALA A 499 8.76 -5.10 2.93
CA ALA A 499 9.47 -4.76 4.16
C ALA A 499 8.73 -5.15 5.47
N THR A 500 7.86 -6.15 5.36
CA THR A 500 7.08 -6.77 6.40
C THR A 500 7.85 -7.79 7.25
N VAL A 501 9.05 -8.17 6.83
CA VAL A 501 9.93 -9.06 7.60
C VAL A 501 10.71 -8.21 8.60
N ILE A 502 10.09 -7.86 9.73
CA ILE A 502 10.86 -7.85 10.97
C ILE A 502 11.30 -9.31 11.10
N PRO A 503 12.59 -9.63 10.95
CA PRO A 503 13.01 -11.02 10.99
C PRO A 503 12.53 -11.64 12.30
N ARG A 504 12.03 -12.88 12.23
CA ARG A 504 11.62 -13.65 13.41
C ARG A 504 12.76 -13.81 14.43
N SER A 505 13.99 -13.41 14.13
CA SER A 505 15.07 -13.27 15.12
C SER A 505 14.69 -12.36 16.28
N LEU A 506 13.82 -11.35 16.08
CA LEU A 506 13.29 -10.51 17.17
C LEU A 506 12.29 -11.25 18.09
N SER A 507 11.77 -12.40 17.64
CA SER A 507 10.81 -13.23 18.39
C SER A 507 11.39 -14.55 18.89
N SER A 508 12.50 -15.04 18.30
CA SER A 508 13.13 -16.32 18.69
C SER A 508 14.40 -16.18 19.51
N LEU A 509 15.01 -14.99 19.61
CA LEU A 509 15.95 -14.71 20.68
C LEU A 509 15.17 -14.17 21.87
N GLY A 510 15.02 -14.98 22.92
CA GLY A 510 14.60 -14.53 24.25
C GLY A 510 15.61 -13.60 24.93
N GLY A 511 16.45 -12.90 24.17
CA GLY A 511 17.30 -11.81 24.63
C GLY A 511 16.53 -10.51 24.46
N GLY A 512 16.28 -9.80 25.56
CA GLY A 512 15.78 -8.43 25.49
C GLY A 512 16.69 -7.59 24.60
N MET A 513 16.09 -6.73 23.77
CA MET A 513 16.82 -5.70 23.02
C MET A 513 17.74 -4.92 23.97
N ALA A 514 18.94 -4.58 23.51
CA ALA A 514 19.94 -3.89 24.31
C ALA A 514 19.35 -2.63 24.98
N HIS A 515 19.78 -2.37 26.21
CA HIS A 515 19.31 -1.23 27.00
C HIS A 515 19.61 0.09 26.24
N PRO A 516 18.70 1.10 26.23
CA PRO A 516 18.86 2.32 25.44
C PRO A 516 20.20 3.06 25.61
N SER A 517 20.87 2.91 26.74
CA SER A 517 22.20 3.51 27.00
C SER A 517 23.37 2.78 26.32
N GLN A 518 23.15 1.59 25.75
CA GLN A 518 24.12 0.84 24.94
C GLN A 518 23.92 1.07 23.43
N CYS A 519 22.93 1.87 23.06
CA CYS A 519 22.62 2.17 21.66
C CYS A 519 23.37 3.43 21.19
N GLU A 520 23.95 3.37 19.99
CA GLU A 520 24.64 4.50 19.36
C GLU A 520 23.90 4.95 18.09
N LEU A 521 23.97 6.26 17.80
CA LEU A 521 23.32 6.87 16.63
C LEU A 521 24.31 7.05 15.48
N TYR A 522 24.06 6.35 14.39
CA TYR A 522 24.84 6.39 13.15
C TYR A 522 24.15 7.26 12.09
N ALA A 523 24.96 8.02 11.35
CA ALA A 523 24.50 8.76 10.17
C ALA A 523 24.69 7.88 8.93
N VAL A 524 23.62 7.62 8.19
CA VAL A 524 23.66 6.76 7.00
C VAL A 524 24.00 7.59 5.77
N ASN A 525 25.02 7.17 5.03
CA ASN A 525 25.29 7.76 3.73
C ASN A 525 24.27 7.26 2.70
N ARG A 526 23.48 8.19 2.17
CA ARG A 526 22.41 7.93 1.21
C ARG A 526 22.93 7.46 -0.15
N ASP A 527 24.07 7.95 -0.60
CA ASP A 527 24.65 7.55 -1.89
C ASP A 527 24.97 6.06 -1.88
N THR A 528 25.58 5.57 -0.79
CA THR A 528 25.87 4.14 -0.61
C THR A 528 24.62 3.32 -0.31
N LEU A 529 23.62 3.90 0.37
CA LEU A 529 22.36 3.21 0.66
C LEU A 529 21.60 2.87 -0.61
N PHE A 530 21.52 3.83 -1.54
CA PHE A 530 20.76 3.70 -2.79
C PHE A 530 21.58 3.13 -3.97
N SER A 531 22.82 2.68 -3.75
CA SER A 531 23.69 2.15 -4.81
C SER A 531 23.31 0.74 -5.33
N PHE A 532 22.19 0.18 -4.88
CA PHE A 532 21.67 -1.14 -5.29
C PHE A 532 22.66 -2.32 -5.09
N HIS A 533 23.36 -2.35 -3.95
CA HIS A 533 24.18 -3.50 -3.55
C HIS A 533 23.33 -4.48 -2.71
N PRO A 534 23.51 -5.81 -2.82
CA PRO A 534 22.67 -6.77 -2.09
C PRO A 534 22.59 -6.53 -0.58
N ALA A 535 23.71 -6.17 0.06
CA ALA A 535 23.74 -5.85 1.49
C ALA A 535 23.00 -4.55 1.83
N THR A 536 23.13 -3.52 0.98
CA THR A 536 22.48 -2.22 1.22
C THR A 536 20.98 -2.28 0.95
N GLU A 537 20.56 -3.13 0.01
CA GLU A 537 19.15 -3.39 -0.29
C GLU A 537 18.43 -4.08 0.88
N VAL A 538 19.06 -5.08 1.52
CA VAL A 538 18.51 -5.71 2.74
C VAL A 538 18.38 -4.69 3.87
N PHE A 539 19.38 -3.83 4.05
CA PHE A 539 19.35 -2.77 5.06
C PHE A 539 18.26 -1.72 4.76
N LEU A 540 18.12 -1.29 3.50
CA LEU A 540 17.08 -0.38 3.04
C LEU A 540 15.68 -0.98 3.25
N GLN A 541 15.49 -2.27 2.98
CA GLN A 541 14.23 -2.97 3.24
C GLN A 541 13.90 -2.97 4.74
N ARG A 542 14.86 -3.24 5.62
CA ARG A 542 14.65 -3.17 7.08
C ARG A 542 14.27 -1.76 7.52
N MET A 543 14.98 -0.75 7.01
CA MET A 543 14.73 0.66 7.31
C MET A 543 13.33 1.09 6.87
N MET A 544 12.94 0.76 5.63
CA MET A 544 11.61 1.07 5.11
C MET A 544 10.52 0.27 5.85
N GLY A 545 10.83 -0.93 6.31
CA GLY A 545 9.92 -1.75 7.10
C GLY A 545 9.55 -1.12 8.43
N LEU A 546 10.56 -0.58 9.13
CA LEU A 546 10.33 0.20 10.34
C LEU A 546 9.55 1.49 10.04
N TYR A 547 9.92 2.18 8.96
CA TYR A 547 9.28 3.42 8.54
C TYR A 547 7.78 3.21 8.31
N VAL A 548 7.44 2.19 7.52
CA VAL A 548 6.05 1.84 7.20
C VAL A 548 5.29 1.35 8.43
N ALA A 549 5.93 0.62 9.34
CA ALA A 549 5.30 0.14 10.56
C ALA A 549 4.94 1.26 11.55
N SER A 550 5.71 2.34 11.57
CA SER A 550 5.55 3.44 12.52
C SER A 550 4.46 4.44 12.09
N HIS A 551 4.33 4.65 10.79
CA HIS A 551 3.39 5.62 10.23
C HIS A 551 2.03 4.99 9.92
N TYR A 552 0.97 5.76 10.19
CA TYR A 552 -0.40 5.32 9.90
C TYR A 552 -0.71 5.27 8.40
N LYS A 553 -0.13 6.17 7.61
CA LYS A 553 -0.30 6.24 6.16
C LYS A 553 1.03 6.55 5.51
N ASN A 554 1.42 5.71 4.56
CA ASN A 554 2.64 5.86 3.77
C ASN A 554 2.32 5.86 2.28
N GLN A 555 3.19 6.47 1.49
CA GLN A 555 3.16 6.38 0.03
C GLN A 555 4.53 5.93 -0.48
N PRO A 556 4.62 5.16 -1.58
CA PRO A 556 5.91 4.83 -2.19
C PRO A 556 6.71 6.06 -2.63
N ASN A 557 6.04 7.19 -2.86
CA ASN A 557 6.70 8.46 -3.15
C ASN A 557 7.59 8.94 -1.99
N ASP A 558 7.32 8.50 -0.76
CA ASP A 558 8.14 8.82 0.41
C ASP A 558 9.56 8.28 0.26
N LEU A 559 9.72 7.11 -0.38
CA LEU A 559 11.04 6.53 -0.69
C LEU A 559 11.86 7.43 -1.62
N GLN A 560 11.21 8.00 -2.64
CA GLN A 560 11.85 8.95 -3.55
C GLN A 560 12.18 10.26 -2.85
N MET A 561 11.31 10.71 -1.95
CA MET A 561 11.58 11.90 -1.14
C MET A 561 12.82 11.67 -0.24
N LEU A 562 12.90 10.53 0.44
CA LEU A 562 14.04 10.15 1.29
C LEU A 562 15.36 10.03 0.50
N SER A 563 15.30 9.60 -0.77
CA SER A 563 16.49 9.46 -1.62
C SER A 563 16.96 10.80 -2.20
N ASP A 564 16.06 11.57 -2.77
CA ASP A 564 16.43 12.66 -3.69
C ASP A 564 16.45 14.03 -3.01
N ALA A 565 15.65 14.26 -1.96
CA ALA A 565 15.57 15.57 -1.32
C ALA A 565 16.88 15.92 -0.59
N PRO A 566 17.57 17.02 -0.94
CA PRO A 566 18.89 17.33 -0.41
C PRO A 566 18.88 17.61 1.11
N ALA A 567 17.79 18.20 1.60
CA ALA A 567 17.59 18.58 2.99
C ALA A 567 17.34 17.40 3.95
N HIS A 568 17.17 16.17 3.46
CA HIS A 568 16.96 15.01 4.34
C HIS A 568 18.29 14.36 4.73
N GLN A 569 18.47 14.09 6.01
CA GLN A 569 19.52 13.22 6.53
C GLN A 569 18.90 12.01 7.20
N LEU A 570 19.53 10.85 7.06
CA LEU A 570 19.07 9.60 7.67
C LEU A 570 19.98 9.25 8.84
N PHE A 571 19.37 9.05 9.99
CA PHE A 571 20.03 8.54 11.18
C PHE A 571 19.43 7.18 11.52
N VAL A 572 20.24 6.31 12.09
CA VAL A 572 19.88 4.96 12.51
C VAL A 572 20.47 4.74 13.90
N LEU A 573 19.62 4.40 14.85
CA LEU A 573 20.02 3.96 16.17
C LEU A 573 20.26 2.43 16.12
N GLU A 574 21.39 1.97 16.64
CA GLU A 574 21.82 0.57 16.61
C GLU A 574 22.33 0.15 17.99
N GLY A 575 21.99 -1.07 18.44
CA GLY A 575 22.56 -1.69 19.63
C GLY A 575 23.88 -2.40 19.33
N GLN A 576 24.77 -2.54 20.31
CA GLN A 576 26.03 -3.27 20.13
C GLN A 576 25.81 -4.78 19.93
N GLU A 577 25.50 -5.22 18.71
CA GLU A 577 25.55 -6.63 18.31
C GLU A 577 26.27 -6.82 16.97
N THR A 578 26.82 -8.02 16.74
CA THR A 578 27.75 -8.38 15.65
C THR A 578 27.09 -8.69 14.30
N HIS A 579 25.78 -8.48 14.15
CA HIS A 579 25.04 -8.73 12.92
C HIS A 579 24.47 -7.44 12.32
N LEU A 580 24.16 -7.46 11.01
CA LEU A 580 23.75 -6.31 10.20
C LEU A 580 22.92 -5.27 10.99
N PRO A 581 23.28 -3.97 10.93
CA PRO A 581 22.67 -2.90 11.72
C PRO A 581 21.15 -2.94 11.61
N GLU A 582 20.47 -2.98 12.75
CA GLU A 582 19.01 -2.87 12.81
C GLU A 582 18.64 -1.41 13.05
N PRO A 583 18.00 -0.74 12.09
CA PRO A 583 17.60 0.64 12.28
C PRO A 583 16.47 0.74 13.30
N LEU A 584 16.72 1.36 14.45
CA LEU A 584 15.75 1.52 15.54
C LEU A 584 14.98 2.85 15.46
N VAL A 585 15.59 3.90 14.90
CA VAL A 585 14.91 5.16 14.59
C VAL A 585 15.42 5.76 13.30
N VAL A 586 14.50 6.13 12.40
CA VAL A 586 14.79 6.93 11.21
C VAL A 586 14.19 8.31 11.43
N SER A 587 15.03 9.34 11.41
CA SER A 587 14.56 10.72 11.42
C SER A 587 15.08 11.48 10.21
N PRO A 588 14.24 11.77 9.20
CA PRO A 588 14.57 12.74 8.19
C PRO A 588 14.59 14.11 8.87
N SER A 589 15.79 14.66 9.04
CA SER A 589 15.97 16.01 9.56
C SER A 589 16.85 16.82 8.62
N SER A 590 16.62 18.13 8.60
CA SER A 590 17.48 19.13 7.97
C SER A 590 18.58 19.64 8.91
N SER A 591 18.76 19.00 10.07
CA SER A 591 19.59 19.47 11.18
C SER A 591 20.90 18.73 11.30
N SER A 592 21.88 19.36 11.94
CA SER A 592 23.19 18.77 12.20
C SER A 592 23.13 17.73 13.32
N ARG A 593 24.04 16.73 13.27
CA ARG A 593 24.13 15.56 14.17
C ARG A 593 24.08 15.90 15.68
N ASN A 594 24.53 17.08 16.08
CA ASN A 594 24.62 17.48 17.50
C ASN A 594 23.29 17.98 18.09
N GLU A 595 22.38 18.55 17.28
CA GLU A 595 21.09 19.05 17.74
C GLU A 595 20.06 17.93 17.92
N LEU A 596 20.20 16.85 17.14
CA LEU A 596 19.31 15.68 17.19
C LEU A 596 19.52 14.85 18.46
N SER A 597 20.77 14.72 18.94
CA SER A 597 21.05 14.09 20.24
C SER A 597 20.30 14.79 21.37
N ALA A 598 20.20 16.13 21.34
CA ALA A 598 19.45 16.90 22.32
C ALA A 598 17.91 16.82 22.15
N LEU A 599 17.43 16.64 20.91
CA LEU A 599 16.00 16.43 20.61
C LEU A 599 15.51 15.03 21.01
N PHE A 600 16.32 13.99 20.81
CA PHE A 600 16.01 12.64 21.28
C PHE A 600 15.94 12.58 22.81
N HIS A 601 16.81 13.32 23.51
CA HIS A 601 16.70 13.54 24.96
C HIS A 601 15.38 14.17 25.39
N ARG A 602 14.83 15.12 24.61
CA ARG A 602 13.57 15.80 24.94
C ARG A 602 12.31 15.03 24.54
N CYS A 603 12.33 14.29 23.44
CA CYS A 603 11.15 13.53 22.96
C CYS A 603 10.82 12.32 23.86
N PHE A 604 11.80 11.72 24.53
CA PHE A 604 11.55 10.67 25.52
C PHE A 604 10.96 11.20 26.86
N ILE A 605 10.85 12.53 27.05
CA ILE A 605 10.44 13.15 28.32
C ILE A 605 8.95 13.58 28.34
N LEU A 606 8.26 13.71 27.20
CA LEU A 606 6.91 14.31 27.17
C LEU A 606 5.78 13.27 27.07
N ARG A 607 5.08 13.03 28.19
CA ARG A 607 3.73 12.41 28.25
C ARG A 607 2.70 13.25 27.45
N PRO A 608 1.62 12.66 26.91
CA PRO A 608 0.48 13.42 26.40
C PRO A 608 -0.31 14.06 27.56
N PRO A 609 -0.84 15.29 27.44
CA PRO A 609 -1.64 15.90 28.50
C PRO A 609 -3.07 15.31 28.56
N PRO A 610 -3.74 15.32 29.73
CA PRO A 610 -5.10 14.82 29.84
C PRO A 610 -6.13 15.86 29.36
N LEU A 611 -7.14 15.37 28.63
CA LEU A 611 -8.48 15.92 28.41
C LEU A 611 -8.71 17.43 28.63
N LEU A 612 -8.86 18.20 27.54
CA LEU A 612 -9.62 19.45 27.51
C LEU A 612 -10.43 19.59 26.20
N THR A 613 -11.67 20.04 26.36
CA THR A 613 -12.78 20.17 25.41
C THR A 613 -12.63 21.36 24.43
N PRO A 614 -13.51 21.52 23.41
CA PRO A 614 -13.12 21.96 22.07
C PRO A 614 -13.31 23.45 21.82
N THR A 615 -12.31 24.11 21.23
CA THR A 615 -12.52 25.39 20.53
C THR A 615 -11.60 25.53 19.31
N ARG A 616 -12.24 25.51 18.13
CA ARG A 616 -11.87 26.14 16.85
C ARG A 616 -10.37 26.38 16.57
N SER A 617 -9.73 25.43 15.89
CA SER A 617 -9.11 25.60 14.56
C SER A 617 -8.31 24.34 14.23
N ARG A 618 -8.21 24.01 12.94
CA ARG A 618 -7.59 22.78 12.42
C ARG A 618 -6.12 22.68 12.82
N THR A 619 -5.79 21.79 13.75
CA THR A 619 -4.41 21.29 13.97
C THR A 619 -4.45 19.81 14.36
N VAL A 620 -4.25 18.97 13.36
CA VAL A 620 -3.68 17.63 13.57
C VAL A 620 -2.29 17.86 14.16
N CYS A 621 -1.91 17.17 15.23
CA CYS A 621 -0.61 17.35 15.88
C CYS A 621 0.50 16.54 15.16
N PRO A 622 1.39 17.15 14.36
CA PRO A 622 2.79 16.82 14.37
C PRO A 622 3.45 17.62 15.49
N LEU A 623 4.36 17.02 16.26
CA LEU A 623 5.23 17.78 17.17
C LEU A 623 6.09 18.75 16.33
N HIS A 624 5.64 20.00 16.18
CA HIS A 624 6.45 21.11 15.72
C HIS A 624 7.36 21.53 16.87
N VAL A 625 8.60 21.07 16.86
CA VAL A 625 9.66 21.63 17.70
C VAL A 625 10.59 22.42 16.80
N GLU A 626 10.31 23.72 16.66
CA GLU A 626 11.25 24.66 16.05
C GLU A 626 12.35 25.02 17.06
N ALA A 627 13.55 24.50 16.83
CA ALA A 627 14.77 25.10 17.36
C ALA A 627 15.62 25.55 16.17
N GLY A 628 15.73 26.87 15.95
CA GLY A 628 16.60 27.46 14.92
C GLY A 628 16.13 27.32 13.46
N GLY A 629 14.81 27.26 13.20
CA GLY A 629 14.26 27.26 11.84
C GLY A 629 14.43 25.94 11.07
N ARG A 630 14.60 24.81 11.78
CA ARG A 630 14.76 23.47 11.18
C ARG A 630 13.76 22.49 11.79
N THR A 631 13.15 21.65 10.95
CA THR A 631 12.03 20.77 11.31
C THR A 631 12.46 19.31 11.36
N LEU A 632 12.15 18.65 12.48
CA LEU A 632 12.23 17.20 12.59
C LEU A 632 10.96 16.62 11.97
N LEU A 633 11.07 15.96 10.81
CA LEU A 633 9.89 15.60 10.01
C LEU A 633 9.16 14.40 10.62
N THR A 634 9.90 13.36 11.04
CA THR A 634 9.32 12.16 11.66
C THR A 634 10.28 11.48 12.63
N THR A 635 9.73 10.77 13.62
CA THR A 635 10.44 9.78 14.46
C THR A 635 9.72 8.44 14.34
N THR A 636 10.42 7.40 13.92
CA THR A 636 9.87 6.05 13.77
C THR A 636 10.51 5.13 14.79
N GLY A 637 9.75 4.43 15.62
CA GLY A 637 10.31 3.54 16.64
C GLY A 637 9.60 2.18 16.63
N THR A 638 10.31 1.13 17.00
CA THR A 638 9.73 -0.22 17.11
C THR A 638 8.68 -0.22 18.23
N LEU A 639 7.49 -0.78 17.98
CA LEU A 639 6.37 -0.76 18.94
C LEU A 639 6.73 -1.28 20.34
N ARG A 640 7.71 -2.18 20.47
CA ARG A 640 8.20 -2.71 21.76
C ARG A 640 9.00 -1.70 22.61
N TYR A 641 9.61 -0.67 22.01
CA TYR A 641 10.32 0.36 22.79
C TYR A 641 9.36 1.33 23.50
N TYR A 642 8.09 1.41 23.07
CA TYR A 642 7.10 2.22 23.76
C TYR A 642 6.75 1.65 25.15
N ASP A 643 6.76 0.32 25.32
CA ASP A 643 6.44 -0.33 26.60
C ASP A 643 7.50 -0.06 27.69
N TYR A 644 8.76 0.21 27.30
CA TYR A 644 9.82 0.61 28.26
C TYR A 644 9.58 2.00 28.87
N GLY A 645 8.67 2.81 28.31
CA GLY A 645 8.34 4.14 28.80
C GLY A 645 7.21 4.20 29.84
N ASP A 646 6.51 3.09 30.08
CA ASP A 646 5.30 3.06 30.92
C ASP A 646 5.54 2.56 32.37
N GLY A 647 6.79 2.27 32.75
CA GLY A 647 7.09 1.45 33.93
C GLY A 647 7.78 2.07 35.15
N ASP A 648 8.52 3.17 35.05
CA ASP A 648 9.33 3.68 36.18
C ASP A 648 9.19 5.20 36.37
N ASP A 649 8.67 5.61 37.53
CA ASP A 649 8.45 7.00 37.97
C ASP A 649 9.75 7.79 38.30
N ASP A 650 10.93 7.33 37.85
CA ASP A 650 12.22 7.99 38.10
C ASP A 650 12.89 8.49 36.82
N LEU A 651 12.66 9.76 36.49
CA LEU A 651 13.30 10.52 35.42
C LEU A 651 14.83 10.65 35.65
N ARG A 652 15.63 9.71 35.11
CA ARG A 652 17.09 9.88 34.94
C ARG A 652 17.41 10.22 33.48
N LEU A 653 17.91 11.44 33.26
CA LEU A 653 18.51 11.90 31.99
C LEU A 653 19.74 11.04 31.63
N PHE A 654 19.64 10.19 30.60
CA PHE A 654 20.76 9.35 30.12
C PHE A 654 21.50 10.02 28.96
N PRO A 655 22.75 10.50 29.08
CA PRO A 655 23.49 11.09 27.97
C PRO A 655 23.91 10.04 26.91
N MET A 656 23.51 10.23 25.65
CA MET A 656 24.02 9.45 24.50
C MET A 656 25.36 10.04 24.04
N ARG A 657 26.40 9.20 23.88
CA ARG A 657 27.72 9.63 23.38
C ARG A 657 27.71 9.77 21.86
N ALA A 658 28.09 10.94 21.35
CA ALA A 658 28.39 11.15 19.92
C ALA A 658 29.91 11.27 19.71
N ARG A 659 30.54 10.32 19.00
CA ARG A 659 31.93 10.47 18.53
C ARG A 659 31.96 11.09 17.13
N THR A 660 32.64 12.23 16.99
CA THR A 660 33.08 12.80 15.71
C THR A 660 34.36 12.11 15.25
N THR A 661 34.50 11.88 13.94
CA THR A 661 35.72 11.37 13.28
C THR A 661 36.89 12.36 13.28
N ARG A 662 36.80 13.46 14.03
CA ARG A 662 37.92 14.34 14.38
C ARG A 662 37.86 14.57 15.89
N GLY A 663 38.91 14.13 16.58
CA GLY A 663 38.99 14.03 18.03
C GLY A 663 39.03 15.38 18.74
N MET A 664 37.86 15.99 18.96
CA MET A 664 37.68 17.09 19.91
C MET A 664 36.39 16.84 20.71
N SER A 665 36.56 16.51 21.99
CA SER A 665 35.49 16.45 22.99
C SER A 665 35.25 17.84 23.56
N TRP A 666 34.02 18.35 23.45
CA TRP A 666 33.59 19.54 24.19
C TRP A 666 32.68 19.12 25.33
N TRP A 667 33.09 19.44 26.55
CA TRP A 667 32.24 19.39 27.74
C TRP A 667 31.50 20.74 27.84
N TYR A 668 30.17 20.71 27.88
CA TYR A 668 29.37 21.86 28.29
C TYR A 668 28.36 21.37 29.33
N GLY A 669 28.36 21.99 30.52
CA GLY A 669 27.25 21.86 31.46
C GLY A 669 27.59 21.71 32.93
N GLU A 670 28.42 22.58 33.48
CA GLU A 670 28.36 22.93 34.91
C GLU A 670 27.58 24.24 35.02
N MET A 671 26.27 24.18 35.33
CA MET A 671 25.52 25.23 36.07
C MET A 671 24.02 24.91 36.18
N ALA A 672 23.46 25.39 37.29
CA ALA A 672 22.05 25.41 37.71
C ALA A 672 21.52 24.19 38.51
N ARG A 673 22.07 24.01 39.73
CA ARG A 673 21.24 23.59 40.88
C ARG A 673 20.43 24.80 41.34
N VAL A 674 19.11 24.75 41.26
CA VAL A 674 18.21 25.51 42.13
C VAL A 674 17.54 24.49 43.04
N ARG A 675 18.10 24.31 44.24
CA ARG A 675 17.39 23.67 45.37
C ARG A 675 16.57 24.77 46.03
N ASN A 676 15.25 24.57 46.08
CA ASN A 676 14.41 25.20 47.09
C ASN A 676 14.70 24.52 48.42
N ASP A 677 15.61 25.09 49.21
CA ASP A 677 15.72 24.79 50.64
C ASP A 677 15.35 26.06 51.42
N THR A 678 14.26 25.96 52.17
CA THR A 678 13.77 26.96 53.11
C THR A 678 14.72 27.05 54.32
N ALA A 679 15.48 28.14 54.44
CA ALA A 679 16.04 28.59 55.72
C ALA A 679 16.31 30.12 55.69
N ARG A 680 16.02 30.79 56.80
CA ARG A 680 15.90 32.25 57.02
C ARG A 680 17.22 33.05 56.84
N PRO A 681 17.16 34.38 56.64
CA PRO A 681 18.32 35.23 56.35
C PRO A 681 18.96 35.83 57.62
N ASN A 682 20.27 36.01 57.56
CA ASN A 682 21.14 36.98 58.25
C ASN A 682 22.40 36.98 57.36
N GLY A 683 22.94 38.04 56.77
CA GLY A 683 23.09 39.45 57.10
C GLY A 683 24.50 39.83 56.59
N ALA A 684 24.73 41.10 56.24
CA ALA A 684 26.02 41.72 55.89
C ALA A 684 26.59 41.37 54.48
N GLU A 685 26.66 42.33 53.55
CA GLU A 685 27.77 43.31 53.33
C GLU A 685 29.02 42.64 52.72
N TRP A 686 29.80 43.17 51.78
CA TRP A 686 29.93 44.35 50.93
C TRP A 686 31.17 44.04 50.05
N GLU A 687 31.28 44.71 48.90
CA GLU A 687 32.52 45.01 48.11
C GLU A 687 33.35 43.83 47.54
N GLY A 688 33.89 43.87 46.32
CA GLY A 688 34.40 44.95 45.49
C GLY A 688 35.82 44.56 45.06
N GLY A 689 36.10 44.53 43.75
CA GLY A 689 37.40 44.17 43.16
C GLY A 689 37.28 43.62 41.76
#